data_AF-H3BCX2-F1
#
_entry.id   AF-H3BCX2-F1
#
_cell.length_a   1.000
_cell.length_b   1.000
_cell.length_c   1.000
_cell.angle_alpha   90.00
_cell.angle_beta   90.00
_cell.angle_gamma   90.00
#
_symmetry.space_group_name_H-M   'P 1'
#
loop_
_entity.id
_entity.type
_entity.pdbx_description
1 polymer ?
#
loop_
_entity_poly.entity_id
_entity_poly.type
_entity_poly.pdbx_seq_one_letter_code
_entity_poly.pdbx_strand_id
1 'polypeptide(L)'
;GSWFRCRDIHWITWVSNDGCMRKELDHILVRNRNIVKSYQVYRGAEAPANTDPHLLVAKVVIIPRFQCRSVLDTTYDVQRVRENSVLVNEYSVTVQNKFDALGTLSEDVESAWSAISTAIREAADIVIGLKHYKRRPWLSDETYQILQKKSEARQRHDNIKCKRLQGIFRAKAKRNREAYFENLANEAEEGIRTNNLRPAYKDIQLLRPKTGNCTDFMPINKADGNTCSTQEETLQRWKEHYENILTCPEATPSPDLDALATDVIFDPKTCLNVPTLEEVHSGCAAGPNRITPELLKCAIEPTSATLHQLFVRVWTTGKVPVEWKEGIIISLYKGGGPHIECSSYRPIMLLSVPGKVFSHVLLAQLQQLLTKHCCAEQLGDLQWTPYPLSSSYLRFIENLNALWKALWGIGIPDTLLRLIQYLYNGSGAQIQLGNHKSERLYTRPRVRQGCVLAPALFCRAMDWILERITANIGITISRTLSSDLDYAADVVLLGLDANNLKDVLESFQRKAATFGLQISWAKTKIQSIGANAAIQGIQVDRQTVEAVDNFIYLGSKLLSNGYSESDMLRRIGIAAAAMKDLHRVWSQGKVKLTITLRKQDMRKLEAFHVHCQRRLLGIKWSDFVRNTVVATRTGLEGIEVIINHRCWALFGHI
;
A
#
# COMPACT_ATOMS: atom_id res chain seq x y z
N GLY A 1 -43.93 -9.44 33.47
CA GLY A 1 -43.60 -9.71 34.89
C GLY A 1 -42.24 -9.12 35.19
N SER A 2 -42.20 -8.03 35.94
CA SER A 2 -40.97 -7.28 36.22
C SER A 2 -40.12 -7.95 37.31
N TRP A 3 -38.79 -7.84 37.21
CA TRP A 3 -37.85 -8.49 38.14
C TRP A 3 -37.76 -7.82 39.52
N PHE A 4 -38.27 -6.59 39.68
CA PHE A 4 -38.28 -5.89 40.96
C PHE A 4 -39.71 -5.81 41.50
N ARG A 5 -39.87 -6.06 42.80
CA ARG A 5 -41.15 -5.86 43.49
C ARG A 5 -41.42 -4.36 43.62
N CYS A 6 -42.36 -3.87 42.81
CA CYS A 6 -42.88 -2.50 42.90
C CYS A 6 -44.38 -2.56 43.20
N ARG A 7 -44.95 -1.50 43.78
CA ARG A 7 -46.41 -1.37 43.94
C ARG A 7 -47.06 -1.29 42.55
N ASP A 8 -48.27 -1.82 42.40
CA ASP A 8 -49.00 -1.88 41.12
C ASP A 8 -49.13 -0.51 40.42
N ILE A 9 -49.18 0.58 41.21
CA ILE A 9 -49.21 1.95 40.71
C ILE A 9 -47.94 2.32 39.90
N HIS A 10 -46.82 1.65 40.12
CA HIS A 10 -45.55 1.86 39.42
C HIS A 10 -45.29 0.84 38.30
N TRP A 11 -46.27 0.01 37.95
CA TRP A 11 -46.19 -0.90 36.80
C TRP A 11 -46.82 -0.32 35.54
N ILE A 12 -47.76 0.60 35.72
CA ILE A 12 -48.65 1.05 34.65
C ILE A 12 -48.02 2.24 33.94
N THR A 13 -47.57 2.02 32.71
CA THR A 13 -46.96 3.06 31.87
C THR A 13 -47.99 3.83 31.05
N TRP A 14 -49.23 3.33 30.92
CA TRP A 14 -50.29 4.06 30.23
C TRP A 14 -51.67 3.85 30.88
N VAL A 15 -52.47 4.91 30.93
CA VAL A 15 -53.86 4.89 31.42
C VAL A 15 -54.73 5.62 30.40
N SER A 16 -55.91 5.06 30.09
CA SER A 16 -56.86 5.68 29.17
C SER A 16 -57.48 6.95 29.76
N ASN A 17 -57.97 7.84 28.90
CA ASN A 17 -58.53 9.14 29.32
C ASN A 17 -59.77 9.03 30.20
N ASP A 18 -60.49 7.90 30.15
CA ASP A 18 -61.62 7.56 31.04
C ASP A 18 -61.18 6.90 32.37
N GLY A 19 -59.88 6.62 32.54
CA GLY A 19 -59.31 5.96 33.71
C GLY A 19 -59.59 4.46 33.83
N CYS A 20 -60.37 3.89 32.90
CA CYS A 20 -60.87 2.53 32.96
C CYS A 20 -59.85 1.47 32.52
N MET A 21 -59.01 1.79 31.53
CA MET A 21 -57.96 0.89 31.02
C MET A 21 -56.57 1.30 31.47
N ARG A 22 -55.78 0.31 31.85
CA ARG A 22 -54.40 0.47 32.29
C ARG A 22 -53.52 -0.53 31.52
N LYS A 23 -52.44 -0.06 30.88
CA LYS A 23 -51.55 -0.89 30.05
C LYS A 23 -50.08 -0.68 30.43
N GLU A 24 -49.29 -1.74 30.23
CA GLU A 24 -47.82 -1.71 30.28
C GLU A 24 -47.32 -1.73 28.83
N LEU A 25 -46.89 -0.57 28.30
CA LEU A 25 -46.44 -0.42 26.92
C LEU A 25 -44.91 -0.30 26.81
N ASP A 26 -44.26 0.33 27.79
CA ASP A 26 -42.81 0.58 27.77
C ASP A 26 -42.01 -0.47 28.55
N HIS A 27 -40.93 -0.99 27.94
CA HIS A 27 -40.02 -1.96 28.55
C HIS A 27 -38.55 -1.55 28.39
N ILE A 28 -37.73 -1.88 29.41
CA ILE A 28 -36.27 -1.72 29.37
C ILE A 28 -35.62 -3.11 29.31
N LEU A 29 -35.01 -3.43 28.18
CA LEU A 29 -34.29 -4.69 27.96
C LEU A 29 -32.82 -4.55 28.35
N VAL A 30 -32.30 -5.48 29.14
CA VAL A 30 -30.89 -5.51 29.58
C VAL A 30 -30.28 -6.90 29.47
N ARG A 31 -29.02 -6.96 29.00
CA ARG A 31 -28.29 -8.22 28.77
C ARG A 31 -27.80 -8.91 30.05
N ASN A 32 -27.60 -8.16 31.13
CA ASN A 32 -27.15 -8.69 32.43
C ASN A 32 -27.91 -8.01 33.57
N ARG A 33 -28.57 -8.80 34.42
CA ARG A 33 -29.44 -8.33 35.50
C ARG A 33 -28.72 -7.46 36.54
N ASN A 34 -27.44 -7.71 36.79
CA ASN A 34 -26.67 -7.03 37.85
C ASN A 34 -26.39 -5.54 37.51
N ILE A 35 -26.72 -5.12 36.30
CA ILE A 35 -26.50 -3.76 35.79
C ILE A 35 -27.63 -2.82 36.23
N VAL A 36 -28.87 -3.31 36.41
CA VAL A 36 -30.01 -2.48 36.84
C VAL A 36 -30.18 -2.58 38.35
N LYS A 37 -30.20 -1.45 39.05
CA LYS A 37 -30.39 -1.38 40.50
C LYS A 37 -31.84 -1.20 40.93
N SER A 38 -32.61 -0.47 40.14
CA SER A 38 -34.04 -0.23 40.38
C SER A 38 -34.70 0.31 39.11
N TYR A 39 -36.01 0.14 39.00
CA TYR A 39 -36.83 0.85 38.02
C TYR A 39 -38.06 1.45 38.70
N GLN A 40 -38.55 2.58 38.18
CA GLN A 40 -39.75 3.24 38.68
C GLN A 40 -40.45 3.99 37.55
N VAL A 41 -41.78 3.94 37.54
CA VAL A 41 -42.63 4.75 36.68
C VAL A 41 -43.06 6.00 37.44
N TYR A 42 -42.79 7.17 36.87
CA TYR A 42 -43.11 8.48 37.44
C TYR A 42 -44.44 9.00 36.88
N ARG A 43 -45.34 9.40 37.79
CA ARG A 43 -46.61 10.07 37.46
C ARG A 43 -46.48 11.57 37.75
N GLY A 44 -46.89 12.43 36.82
CA GLY A 44 -46.86 13.90 37.00
C GLY A 44 -45.76 14.66 36.24
N ALA A 45 -45.09 14.04 35.27
CA ALA A 45 -44.32 14.78 34.27
C ALA A 45 -45.28 15.22 33.15
N GLU A 46 -46.18 16.15 33.44
CA GLU A 46 -47.18 16.65 32.48
C GLU A 46 -46.48 17.50 31.40
N ALA A 47 -46.43 16.98 30.17
CA ALA A 47 -46.29 17.81 28.98
C ALA A 47 -47.70 18.25 28.52
N PRO A 48 -47.87 19.43 27.90
CA PRO A 48 -49.18 20.02 27.65
C PRO A 48 -49.88 19.38 26.43
N ALA A 49 -50.29 18.13 26.56
CA ALA A 49 -51.26 17.48 25.69
C ALA A 49 -51.81 16.23 26.40
N ASN A 50 -53.14 16.15 26.54
CA ASN A 50 -53.88 15.12 27.30
C ASN A 50 -53.87 13.71 26.66
N THR A 51 -52.69 13.18 26.35
CA THR A 51 -52.44 11.77 26.05
C THR A 51 -50.94 11.53 26.11
N ASP A 52 -50.36 11.18 27.26
CA ASP A 52 -48.95 10.74 27.28
C ASP A 52 -48.68 9.61 28.30
N PRO A 53 -47.84 8.61 27.95
CA PRO A 53 -47.45 7.52 28.84
C PRO A 53 -46.60 8.03 30.01
N HIS A 54 -46.79 7.43 31.18
CA HIS A 54 -45.98 7.68 32.37
C HIS A 54 -44.51 7.33 32.11
N LEU A 55 -43.60 8.22 32.50
CA LEU A 55 -42.17 8.05 32.26
C LEU A 55 -41.59 6.87 33.05
N LEU A 56 -41.08 5.86 32.33
CA LEU A 56 -40.32 4.74 32.90
C LEU A 56 -38.84 5.11 33.04
N VAL A 57 -38.31 5.04 34.28
CA VAL A 57 -36.91 5.37 34.59
C VAL A 57 -36.23 4.18 35.29
N ALA A 58 -35.03 3.80 34.84
CA ALA A 58 -34.20 2.80 35.50
C ALA A 58 -32.87 3.39 35.98
N LYS A 59 -32.44 3.01 37.19
CA LYS A 59 -31.09 3.31 37.70
C LYS A 59 -30.15 2.18 37.29
N VAL A 60 -29.11 2.53 36.55
CA VAL A 60 -28.17 1.58 35.98
C VAL A 60 -26.76 1.83 36.53
N VAL A 61 -26.05 0.78 36.91
CA VAL A 61 -24.62 0.83 37.22
C VAL A 61 -23.82 0.38 36.02
N ILE A 62 -23.07 1.31 35.45
CA ILE A 62 -22.07 1.01 34.44
C ILE A 62 -20.75 0.82 35.19
N ILE A 63 -20.20 -0.39 35.18
CA ILE A 63 -18.82 -0.65 35.60
C ILE A 63 -17.95 -0.58 34.35
N PRO A 64 -17.31 0.56 34.05
CA PRO A 64 -16.41 0.61 32.92
C PRO A 64 -15.15 -0.19 33.25
N ARG A 65 -15.00 -1.37 32.64
CA ARG A 65 -13.70 -2.04 32.58
C ARG A 65 -12.80 -1.26 31.62
N PHE A 66 -12.17 -0.20 32.12
CA PHE A 66 -11.10 0.46 31.38
C PHE A 66 -9.85 -0.43 31.48
N GLN A 67 -9.70 -1.39 30.57
CA GLN A 67 -8.35 -1.83 30.21
C GLN A 67 -7.71 -0.66 29.47
N CYS A 68 -6.83 0.07 30.15
CA CYS A 68 -5.95 1.01 29.50
C CYS A 68 -4.99 0.17 28.64
N ARG A 69 -5.34 -0.06 27.37
CA ARG A 69 -4.38 -0.56 26.39
C ARG A 69 -3.32 0.53 26.24
N SER A 70 -2.19 0.41 26.95
CA SER A 70 -0.99 1.11 26.56
C SER A 70 -0.58 0.54 25.21
N VAL A 71 -0.93 1.24 24.14
CA VAL A 71 -0.31 1.02 22.84
C VAL A 71 1.11 1.54 22.99
N LEU A 72 2.01 0.67 23.44
CA LEU A 72 3.44 0.93 23.28
C LEU A 72 3.70 0.84 21.78
N ASP A 73 3.98 1.99 21.18
CA ASP A 73 4.52 2.00 19.83
C ASP A 73 5.88 1.30 19.90
N THR A 74 6.07 0.31 19.03
CA THR A 74 7.30 -0.51 19.04
C THR A 74 8.37 0.07 18.13
N THR A 75 8.12 1.24 17.54
CA THR A 75 9.00 1.90 16.58
C THR A 75 9.86 2.98 17.24
N TYR A 76 11.09 3.13 16.75
CA TYR A 76 12.00 4.20 17.17
C TYR A 76 11.50 5.59 16.72
N ASP A 77 11.76 6.64 17.50
CA ASP A 77 11.39 8.00 17.14
C ASP A 77 12.36 8.62 16.10
N VAL A 78 12.27 8.09 14.89
CA VAL A 78 13.12 8.46 13.76
C VAL A 78 12.91 9.92 13.31
N GLN A 79 11.72 10.48 13.56
CA GLN A 79 11.42 11.85 13.18
C GLN A 79 12.29 12.83 13.98
N ARG A 80 12.44 12.58 15.29
CA ARG A 80 13.32 13.35 16.17
C ARG A 80 14.77 13.38 15.69
N VAL A 81 15.23 12.29 15.08
CA VAL A 81 16.61 12.16 14.58
C VAL A 81 16.79 12.97 13.29
N ARG A 82 15.81 12.96 12.37
CA ARG A 82 15.90 13.74 11.13
C ARG A 82 15.93 15.25 11.36
N GLU A 83 15.25 15.71 12.41
CA GLU A 83 15.12 17.14 12.71
C GLU A 83 16.32 17.68 13.53
N ASN A 84 17.14 16.82 14.13
CA ASN A 84 18.21 17.21 15.04
C ASN A 84 19.58 16.66 14.60
N SER A 85 20.39 17.51 13.98
CA SER A 85 21.74 17.18 13.51
C SER A 85 22.70 16.75 14.62
N VAL A 86 22.51 17.22 15.86
CA VAL A 86 23.33 16.80 17.01
C VAL A 86 23.07 15.35 17.37
N LEU A 87 21.80 14.93 17.38
CA LEU A 87 21.43 13.54 17.65
C LEU A 87 21.91 12.57 16.57
N VAL A 88 21.94 13.00 15.31
CA VAL A 88 22.52 12.20 14.20
C VAL A 88 24.01 11.94 14.47
N ASN A 89 24.76 12.99 14.83
CA ASN A 89 26.18 12.87 15.10
C ASN A 89 26.44 12.02 16.36
N GLU A 90 25.69 12.22 17.44
CA GLU A 90 25.79 11.43 18.66
C GLU A 90 25.48 9.94 18.41
N TYR A 91 24.45 9.66 17.61
CA TYR A 91 24.11 8.31 17.20
C TYR A 91 25.22 7.69 16.35
N SER A 92 25.73 8.40 15.34
CA SER A 92 26.81 7.92 14.47
C SER A 92 28.06 7.56 15.24
N VAL A 93 28.49 8.42 16.18
CA VAL A 93 29.65 8.16 17.05
C VAL A 93 29.41 6.96 17.96
N THR A 94 28.21 6.85 18.54
CA THR A 94 27.85 5.72 19.42
C THR A 94 27.85 4.40 18.66
N VAL A 95 27.35 4.38 17.42
CA VAL A 95 27.37 3.22 16.53
C VAL A 95 28.81 2.85 16.17
N GLN A 96 29.64 3.83 15.78
CA GLN A 96 31.05 3.61 15.46
C GLN A 96 31.79 2.99 16.64
N ASN A 97 31.68 3.58 17.84
CA ASN A 97 32.32 3.06 19.05
C ASN A 97 31.90 1.63 19.38
N LYS A 98 30.61 1.29 19.18
CA LYS A 98 30.11 -0.07 19.36
C LYS A 98 30.66 -1.03 18.32
N PHE A 99 30.79 -0.61 17.05
CA PHE A 99 31.39 -1.44 16.00
C PHE A 99 32.89 -1.63 16.21
N ASP A 100 33.62 -0.60 16.64
CA ASP A 100 35.04 -0.71 16.98
C ASP A 100 35.27 -1.70 18.13
N ALA A 101 34.36 -1.71 19.11
CA ALA A 101 34.38 -2.68 20.20
C ALA A 101 34.10 -4.14 19.76
N LEU A 102 33.45 -4.35 18.60
CA LEU A 102 33.28 -5.70 18.04
C LEU A 102 34.57 -6.25 17.42
N GLY A 103 35.52 -5.39 17.06
CA GLY A 103 36.78 -5.78 16.44
C GLY A 103 36.59 -6.62 15.17
N THR A 104 37.25 -7.78 15.11
CA THR A 104 37.08 -8.70 13.98
C THR A 104 35.78 -9.50 14.17
N LEU A 105 34.84 -9.34 13.25
CA LEU A 105 33.58 -10.10 13.26
C LEU A 105 33.86 -11.62 13.28
N SER A 106 33.00 -12.40 13.94
CA SER A 106 33.05 -13.87 13.99
C SER A 106 32.91 -14.53 12.62
N GLU A 107 33.64 -15.63 12.34
CA GLU A 107 33.54 -16.37 11.07
C GLU A 107 32.12 -16.87 10.78
N ASP A 108 31.33 -17.14 11.82
CA ASP A 108 29.94 -17.54 11.68
C ASP A 108 29.03 -16.34 11.34
N VAL A 109 28.27 -16.47 10.27
CA VAL A 109 27.40 -15.42 9.71
C VAL A 109 26.29 -15.02 10.69
N GLU A 110 25.69 -15.97 11.41
CA GLU A 110 24.62 -15.68 12.38
C GLU A 110 25.15 -14.90 13.58
N SER A 111 26.29 -15.35 14.11
CA SER A 111 26.95 -14.70 15.23
C SER A 111 27.40 -13.28 14.87
N ALA A 112 27.98 -13.09 13.68
CA ALA A 112 28.36 -11.78 13.16
C ALA A 112 27.14 -10.85 12.98
N TRP A 113 26.04 -11.36 12.41
CA TRP A 113 24.80 -10.59 12.26
C TRP A 113 24.16 -10.23 13.60
N SER A 114 24.13 -11.16 14.56
CA SER A 114 23.61 -10.93 15.91
C SER A 114 24.37 -9.81 16.62
N ALA A 115 25.70 -9.79 16.52
CA ALA A 115 26.54 -8.74 17.07
C ALA A 115 26.23 -7.36 16.45
N ILE A 116 26.18 -7.28 15.11
CA ILE A 116 25.90 -6.03 14.38
C ILE A 116 24.50 -5.50 14.71
N SER A 117 23.48 -6.37 14.64
CA SER A 117 22.10 -5.99 14.88
C SER A 117 21.86 -5.55 16.34
N THR A 118 22.57 -6.15 17.30
CA THR A 118 22.52 -5.76 18.71
C THR A 118 23.19 -4.42 18.94
N ALA A 119 24.37 -4.18 18.36
CA ALA A 119 25.06 -2.90 18.44
C ALA A 119 24.19 -1.73 17.91
N ILE A 120 23.54 -1.92 16.76
CA ILE A 120 22.63 -0.91 16.17
C ILE A 120 21.42 -0.63 17.08
N ARG A 121 20.79 -1.69 17.61
CA ARG A 121 19.60 -1.56 18.48
C ARG A 121 19.94 -0.89 19.80
N GLU A 122 21.03 -1.28 20.45
CA GLU A 122 21.45 -0.66 21.70
C GLU A 122 21.81 0.81 21.51
N ALA A 123 22.51 1.16 20.43
CA ALA A 123 22.77 2.57 20.11
C ALA A 123 21.46 3.36 19.92
N ALA A 124 20.47 2.74 19.26
CA ALA A 124 19.17 3.38 19.04
C ALA A 124 18.36 3.51 20.33
N ASP A 125 18.41 2.52 21.21
CA ASP A 125 17.75 2.55 22.52
C ASP A 125 18.34 3.64 23.42
N ILE A 126 19.66 3.86 23.38
CA ILE A 126 20.37 4.87 24.18
C ILE A 126 20.10 6.28 23.67
N VAL A 127 20.29 6.52 22.36
CA VAL A 127 20.32 7.89 21.81
C VAL A 127 18.93 8.36 21.35
N ILE A 128 18.15 7.47 20.74
CA ILE A 128 16.89 7.84 20.05
C ILE A 128 15.68 7.58 20.94
N GLY A 129 15.61 6.36 21.49
CA GLY A 129 14.47 5.88 22.27
C GLY A 129 13.25 5.50 21.41
N LEU A 130 12.31 4.80 22.06
CA LEU A 130 11.06 4.39 21.43
C LEU A 130 10.07 5.55 21.35
N LYS A 131 9.25 5.54 20.31
CA LYS A 131 8.21 6.55 20.12
C LYS A 131 7.17 6.46 21.23
N HIS A 132 6.98 7.55 21.95
CA HIS A 132 5.91 7.64 22.94
C HIS A 132 4.58 8.00 22.27
N TYR A 133 3.58 7.12 22.41
CA TYR A 133 2.25 7.38 21.88
C TYR A 133 1.57 8.54 22.62
N LYS A 134 1.51 9.72 21.97
CA LYS A 134 0.65 10.82 22.41
C LYS A 134 -0.79 10.54 21.99
N ARG A 135 -1.63 10.10 22.93
CA ARG A 135 -3.07 9.79 22.70
C ARG A 135 -3.84 10.92 22.01
N ARG A 136 -3.37 12.16 22.14
CA ARG A 136 -3.92 13.36 21.47
C ARG A 136 -2.75 14.25 21.02
N PRO A 137 -2.25 14.09 19.79
CA PRO A 137 -1.10 14.87 19.28
C PRO A 137 -1.34 16.38 19.31
N TRP A 138 -2.59 16.79 19.15
CA TRP A 138 -3.02 18.20 19.21
C TRP A 138 -3.07 18.79 20.62
N LEU A 139 -2.81 18.04 21.70
CA LEU A 139 -2.74 18.61 23.04
C LEU A 139 -1.32 19.07 23.35
N SER A 140 -1.14 20.38 23.56
CA SER A 140 0.10 20.96 24.07
C SER A 140 0.43 20.50 25.49
N ASP A 141 1.71 20.51 25.85
CA ASP A 141 2.19 20.15 27.19
C ASP A 141 1.57 21.06 28.27
N GLU A 142 1.41 22.36 27.97
CA GLU A 142 0.67 23.28 28.85
C GLU A 142 -0.79 22.86 29.10
N THR A 143 -1.43 22.22 28.12
CA THR A 143 -2.81 21.73 28.28
C THR A 143 -2.86 20.44 29.08
N TYR A 144 -1.80 19.61 28.99
CA TYR A 144 -1.59 18.48 29.89
C TYR A 144 -1.38 18.93 31.34
N GLN A 145 -0.61 20.00 31.58
CA GLN A 145 -0.47 20.56 32.93
C GLN A 145 -1.80 21.03 33.52
N ILE A 146 -2.70 21.58 32.69
CA ILE A 146 -4.07 21.96 33.12
C ILE A 146 -4.90 20.71 33.49
N LEU A 147 -4.76 19.61 32.73
CA LEU A 147 -5.38 18.32 33.06
C LEU A 147 -4.86 17.77 34.39
N GLN A 148 -3.55 17.86 34.65
CA GLN A 148 -2.93 17.43 35.90
C GLN A 148 -3.44 18.24 37.09
N LYS A 149 -3.40 19.58 37.01
CA LYS A 149 -3.95 20.49 38.04
C LYS A 149 -5.44 20.25 38.30
N LYS A 150 -6.20 19.86 37.28
CA LYS A 150 -7.61 19.48 37.42
C LYS A 150 -7.76 18.13 38.13
N SER A 151 -6.89 17.16 37.85
CA SER A 151 -6.88 15.87 38.54
C SER A 151 -6.58 16.06 40.03
N GLU A 152 -5.59 16.90 40.37
CA GLU A 152 -5.28 17.26 41.75
C GLU A 152 -6.45 17.98 42.45
N ALA A 153 -7.13 18.91 41.76
CA ALA A 153 -8.30 19.58 42.32
C ALA A 153 -9.47 18.62 42.59
N ARG A 154 -9.62 17.57 41.77
CA ARG A 154 -10.61 16.50 42.01
C ARG A 154 -10.25 15.64 43.23
N GLN A 155 -8.97 15.32 43.40
CA GLN A 155 -8.50 14.58 44.58
C GLN A 155 -8.70 15.39 45.87
N ARG A 156 -8.57 16.71 45.80
CA ARG A 156 -8.82 17.63 46.94
C ARG A 156 -10.31 18.01 47.12
N HIS A 157 -11.23 17.39 46.37
CA HIS A 157 -12.67 17.67 46.40
C HIS A 157 -13.07 19.15 46.14
N ASP A 158 -12.22 19.93 45.45
CA ASP A 158 -12.47 21.33 45.12
C ASP A 158 -13.27 21.44 43.80
N ASN A 159 -14.60 21.45 43.94
CA ASN A 159 -15.53 21.49 42.82
C ASN A 159 -15.49 22.81 42.03
N ILE A 160 -15.20 23.95 42.69
CA ILE A 160 -15.17 25.27 42.06
C ILE A 160 -13.93 25.37 41.15
N LYS A 161 -12.76 25.00 41.67
CA LYS A 161 -11.51 24.98 40.90
C LYS A 161 -11.56 23.96 39.77
N CYS A 162 -12.19 22.80 39.97
CA CYS A 162 -12.40 21.79 38.93
C CYS A 162 -13.26 22.32 37.77
N LYS A 163 -14.38 23.02 38.06
CA LYS A 163 -15.22 23.65 37.02
C LYS A 163 -14.47 24.76 36.27
N ARG A 164 -13.72 25.62 36.97
CA ARG A 164 -12.91 26.68 36.36
C ARG A 164 -11.85 26.11 35.41
N LEU A 165 -11.07 25.13 35.89
CA LEU A 165 -10.04 24.46 35.08
C LEU A 165 -10.65 23.68 33.90
N GLN A 166 -11.87 23.15 34.03
CA GLN A 166 -12.60 22.52 32.92
C GLN A 166 -12.95 23.50 31.80
N GLY A 167 -13.37 24.73 32.14
CA GLY A 167 -13.64 25.79 31.16
C GLY A 167 -12.38 26.20 30.41
N ILE A 168 -11.30 26.47 31.15
CA ILE A 168 -9.98 26.82 30.59
C ILE A 168 -9.46 25.69 29.69
N PHE A 169 -9.55 24.44 30.15
CA PHE A 169 -9.17 23.28 29.37
C PHE A 169 -9.96 23.19 28.06
N ARG A 170 -11.29 23.35 28.09
CA ARG A 170 -12.13 23.28 26.87
C ARG A 170 -11.74 24.35 25.86
N ALA A 171 -11.55 25.60 26.31
CA ALA A 171 -11.15 26.70 25.45
C ALA A 171 -9.76 26.46 24.82
N LYS A 172 -8.77 26.05 25.62
CA LYS A 172 -7.41 25.79 25.14
C LYS A 172 -7.33 24.54 24.25
N ALA A 173 -8.03 23.48 24.62
CA ALA A 173 -8.16 22.27 23.82
C ALA A 173 -8.80 22.55 22.45
N LYS A 174 -9.81 23.42 22.38
CA LYS A 174 -10.42 23.85 21.11
C LYS A 174 -9.38 24.58 20.24
N ARG A 175 -8.70 25.59 20.79
CA ARG A 175 -7.67 26.35 20.06
C ARG A 175 -6.52 25.48 19.58
N ASN A 176 -5.98 24.61 20.44
CA ASN A 176 -4.89 23.72 20.05
C ASN A 176 -5.32 22.72 18.98
N ARG A 177 -6.57 22.24 19.06
CA ARG A 177 -7.13 21.36 18.03
C ARG A 177 -7.27 22.10 16.69
N GLU A 178 -7.77 23.32 16.69
CA GLU A 178 -7.90 24.16 15.50
C GLU A 178 -6.53 24.44 14.88
N ALA A 179 -5.58 24.96 15.66
CA ALA A 179 -4.21 25.24 15.22
C ALA A 179 -3.50 23.98 14.68
N TYR A 180 -3.67 22.82 15.34
CA TYR A 180 -3.11 21.57 14.86
C TYR A 180 -3.65 21.17 13.48
N PHE A 181 -4.98 21.25 13.27
CA PHE A 181 -5.56 20.90 11.98
C PHE A 181 -5.24 21.93 10.90
N GLU A 182 -5.05 23.20 11.27
CA GLU A 182 -4.61 24.26 10.36
C GLU A 182 -3.16 24.03 9.91
N ASN A 183 -2.25 23.74 10.84
CA ASN A 183 -0.86 23.39 10.52
C ASN A 183 -0.79 22.15 9.62
N LEU A 184 -1.54 21.11 9.96
CA LEU A 184 -1.60 19.87 9.18
C LEU A 184 -2.13 20.11 7.76
N ALA A 185 -3.08 21.02 7.60
CA ALA A 185 -3.58 21.39 6.28
C ALA A 185 -2.57 22.21 5.48
N ASN A 186 -1.88 23.17 6.11
CA ASN A 186 -0.82 23.93 5.49
C ASN A 186 0.36 23.04 5.07
N GLU A 187 0.75 22.07 5.90
CA GLU A 187 1.77 21.06 5.58
C GLU A 187 1.35 20.18 4.40
N ALA A 188 0.09 19.76 4.36
CA ALA A 188 -0.45 19.02 3.23
C ALA A 188 -0.41 19.84 1.92
N GLU A 189 -0.82 21.11 1.97
CA GLU A 189 -0.77 22.03 0.82
C GLU A 189 0.66 22.25 0.33
N GLU A 190 1.59 22.53 1.23
CA GLU A 190 3.00 22.72 0.91
C GLU A 190 3.64 21.45 0.35
N GLY A 191 3.30 20.29 0.91
CA GLY A 191 3.74 18.99 0.40
C GLY A 191 3.24 18.74 -1.03
N ILE A 192 1.99 19.10 -1.34
CA ILE A 192 1.46 19.03 -2.71
C ILE A 192 2.17 20.05 -3.62
N ARG A 193 2.42 21.27 -3.12
CA ARG A 193 3.13 22.32 -3.85
C ARG A 193 4.57 21.92 -4.20
N THR A 194 5.23 21.17 -3.33
CA THR A 194 6.62 20.70 -3.50
C THR A 194 6.72 19.32 -4.14
N ASN A 195 5.60 18.73 -4.58
CA ASN A 195 5.50 17.35 -5.07
C ASN A 195 5.98 16.29 -4.05
N ASN A 196 5.99 16.63 -2.76
CA ASN A 196 6.22 15.71 -1.66
C ASN A 196 4.88 15.08 -1.21
N LEU A 197 4.36 14.19 -2.05
CA LEU A 197 3.00 13.66 -1.92
C LEU A 197 2.81 12.74 -0.72
N ARG A 198 3.87 12.10 -0.21
CA ARG A 198 3.77 11.05 0.81
C ARG A 198 3.44 11.60 2.22
N PRO A 199 4.12 12.65 2.73
CA PRO A 199 3.69 13.36 3.94
C PRO A 199 2.30 14.00 3.74
N ALA A 200 2.10 14.71 2.62
CA ALA A 200 0.83 15.35 2.33
C ALA A 200 -0.37 14.39 2.35
N TYR A 201 -0.19 13.18 1.80
CA TYR A 201 -1.22 12.16 1.83
C TYR A 201 -1.52 11.65 3.26
N LYS A 202 -0.50 11.51 4.12
CA LYS A 202 -0.70 11.16 5.53
C LYS A 202 -1.47 12.26 6.27
N ASP A 203 -1.13 13.51 5.98
CA ASP A 203 -1.78 14.67 6.59
C ASP A 203 -3.25 14.76 6.15
N ILE A 204 -3.52 14.52 4.87
CA ILE A 204 -4.88 14.38 4.33
C ILE A 204 -5.63 13.23 5.00
N GLN A 205 -5.01 12.07 5.20
CA GLN A 205 -5.63 10.94 5.90
C GLN A 205 -5.99 11.30 7.35
N LEU A 206 -5.16 12.09 8.03
CA LEU A 206 -5.42 12.57 9.39
C LEU A 206 -6.52 13.65 9.44
N LEU A 207 -6.65 14.44 8.37
CA LEU A 207 -7.74 15.42 8.20
C LEU A 207 -9.08 14.76 7.85
N ARG A 208 -9.06 13.56 7.25
CA ARG A 208 -10.29 12.83 6.94
C ARG A 208 -11.05 12.53 8.24
N PRO A 209 -12.35 12.89 8.32
CA PRO A 209 -13.16 12.50 9.46
C PRO A 209 -13.28 10.97 9.47
N LYS A 210 -12.90 10.34 10.59
CA LYS A 210 -13.15 8.91 10.79
C LYS A 210 -14.66 8.66 10.70
N THR A 211 -15.12 8.09 9.60
CA THR A 211 -16.50 7.66 9.41
C THR A 211 -16.70 6.38 10.20
N GLY A 212 -17.41 6.48 11.33
CA GLY A 212 -17.75 5.35 12.17
C GLY A 212 -16.71 5.03 13.26
N ASN A 213 -17.17 4.30 14.28
CA ASN A 213 -16.29 3.66 15.25
C ASN A 213 -15.51 2.57 14.52
N CYS A 214 -14.37 2.91 13.91
CA CYS A 214 -13.38 1.92 13.54
C CYS A 214 -12.87 1.30 14.84
N THR A 215 -13.50 0.19 15.25
CA THR A 215 -12.80 -0.77 16.08
C THR A 215 -11.60 -1.23 15.27
N ASP A 216 -10.41 -1.26 15.87
CA ASP A 216 -9.19 -1.85 15.25
C ASP A 216 -9.37 -3.33 14.86
N PHE A 217 -10.53 -3.89 15.19
CA PHE A 217 -11.01 -5.20 14.81
C PHE A 217 -12.12 -5.06 13.77
N MET A 218 -11.82 -5.40 12.53
CA MET A 218 -12.83 -5.59 11.48
C MET A 218 -13.14 -7.09 11.38
N PRO A 219 -14.40 -7.50 11.53
CA PRO A 219 -14.75 -8.92 11.46
C PRO A 219 -14.43 -9.51 10.09
N ILE A 220 -13.77 -10.67 10.08
CA ILE A 220 -13.47 -11.46 8.88
C ILE A 220 -14.32 -12.72 8.89
N ASN A 221 -14.77 -13.18 7.71
CA ASN A 221 -15.52 -14.43 7.61
C ASN A 221 -14.58 -15.65 7.64
N LYS A 222 -14.98 -16.63 8.44
CA LYS A 222 -14.48 -18.01 8.41
C LYS A 222 -14.85 -18.69 7.10
N ALA A 223 -14.24 -19.85 6.81
CA ALA A 223 -14.47 -20.58 5.56
C ALA A 223 -15.90 -21.17 5.45
N ASP A 224 -16.58 -21.36 6.59
CA ASP A 224 -17.96 -21.84 6.72
C ASP A 224 -19.02 -20.74 6.54
N GLY A 225 -18.61 -19.49 6.30
CA GLY A 225 -19.50 -18.33 6.15
C GLY A 225 -19.85 -17.61 7.45
N ASN A 226 -19.43 -18.13 8.61
CA ASN A 226 -19.61 -17.46 9.90
C ASN A 226 -18.55 -16.37 10.13
N THR A 227 -18.83 -15.39 10.99
CA THR A 227 -17.90 -14.30 11.27
C THR A 227 -16.96 -14.64 12.44
N CYS A 228 -15.66 -14.35 12.29
CA CYS A 228 -14.67 -14.46 13.37
C CYS A 228 -15.05 -13.53 14.53
N SER A 229 -15.12 -14.10 15.73
CA SER A 229 -15.56 -13.41 16.95
C SER A 229 -14.38 -12.89 17.78
N THR A 230 -13.20 -13.51 17.66
CA THR A 230 -11.99 -13.13 18.39
C THR A 230 -10.83 -12.75 17.46
N GLN A 231 -9.84 -12.03 18.02
CA GLN A 231 -8.60 -11.66 17.30
C GLN A 231 -7.75 -12.89 16.95
N GLU A 232 -7.74 -13.91 17.82
CA GLU A 232 -7.02 -15.17 17.59
C GLU A 232 -7.65 -15.97 16.46
N GLU A 233 -8.99 -16.11 16.44
CA GLU A 233 -9.71 -16.74 15.33
C GLU A 233 -9.44 -16.03 14.00
N THR A 234 -9.33 -14.70 14.03
CA THR A 234 -9.04 -13.90 12.83
C THR A 234 -7.61 -14.14 12.34
N LEU A 235 -6.62 -14.18 13.25
CA LEU A 235 -5.23 -14.50 12.92
C LEU A 235 -5.10 -15.90 12.33
N GLN A 236 -5.79 -16.88 12.91
CA GLN A 236 -5.80 -18.26 12.41
C GLN A 236 -6.44 -18.35 11.02
N ARG A 237 -7.56 -17.63 10.79
CA ARG A 237 -8.20 -17.55 9.48
C ARG A 237 -7.29 -16.93 8.41
N TRP A 238 -6.51 -15.91 8.78
CA TRP A 238 -5.48 -15.34 7.90
C TRP A 238 -4.34 -16.31 7.62
N LYS A 239 -3.91 -17.07 8.65
CA LYS A 239 -2.89 -18.12 8.56
C LYS A 239 -3.28 -19.14 7.49
N GLU A 240 -4.46 -19.73 7.63
CA GLU A 240 -5.01 -20.70 6.69
C GLU A 240 -5.16 -20.14 5.27
N HIS A 241 -5.65 -18.89 5.15
CA HIS A 241 -5.81 -18.26 3.83
C HIS A 241 -4.47 -18.11 3.11
N TYR A 242 -3.45 -17.61 3.81
CA TYR A 242 -2.14 -17.39 3.22
C TYR A 242 -1.35 -18.68 3.05
N GLU A 243 -1.50 -19.68 3.92
CA GLU A 243 -0.96 -21.03 3.67
C GLU A 243 -1.51 -21.60 2.37
N ASN A 244 -2.84 -21.52 2.15
CA ASN A 244 -3.46 -22.02 0.93
C ASN A 244 -3.00 -21.26 -0.32
N ILE A 245 -2.88 -19.93 -0.26
CA ILE A 245 -2.34 -19.13 -1.37
C ILE A 245 -0.87 -19.48 -1.66
N LEU A 246 -0.09 -19.75 -0.61
CA LEU A 246 1.34 -20.00 -0.71
C LEU A 246 1.69 -21.47 -0.94
N THR A 247 0.72 -22.38 -0.98
CA THR A 247 0.88 -23.81 -1.24
C THR A 247 0.66 -24.08 -2.72
N CYS A 248 1.73 -24.36 -3.48
CA CYS A 248 1.62 -24.93 -4.84
C CYS A 248 1.62 -26.47 -4.78
N PRO A 249 0.92 -27.15 -5.71
CA PRO A 249 1.09 -28.58 -5.93
C PRO A 249 2.51 -28.88 -6.43
N GLU A 250 3.01 -30.09 -6.15
CA GLU A 250 4.34 -30.54 -6.57
C GLU A 250 4.47 -30.49 -8.09
N ALA A 251 5.61 -29.96 -8.57
CA ALA A 251 5.89 -29.89 -9.99
C ALA A 251 6.21 -31.29 -10.53
N THR A 252 5.66 -31.63 -11.70
CA THR A 252 6.10 -32.78 -12.48
C THR A 252 7.56 -32.64 -12.91
N PRO A 253 8.32 -33.74 -13.02
CA PRO A 253 9.68 -33.70 -13.56
C PRO A 253 9.65 -33.15 -14.99
N SER A 254 10.42 -32.09 -15.22
CA SER A 254 10.50 -31.36 -16.49
C SER A 254 11.85 -31.65 -17.16
N PRO A 255 11.89 -31.74 -18.51
CA PRO A 255 13.05 -32.21 -19.27
C PRO A 255 14.30 -31.33 -19.09
N ASP A 256 15.47 -31.93 -19.38
CA ASP A 256 16.77 -31.27 -19.37
C ASP A 256 16.85 -30.20 -20.46
N LEU A 257 17.26 -29.00 -20.07
CA LEU A 257 17.56 -27.89 -20.97
C LEU A 257 19.08 -27.85 -21.18
N ASP A 258 19.51 -27.75 -22.44
CA ASP A 258 20.92 -27.62 -22.78
C ASP A 258 21.52 -26.32 -22.20
N ALA A 259 22.64 -26.46 -21.49
CA ALA A 259 23.29 -25.41 -20.71
C ALA A 259 24.01 -24.38 -21.60
N LEU A 260 23.85 -23.09 -21.29
CA LEU A 260 24.85 -22.06 -21.58
C LEU A 260 25.59 -21.73 -20.28
N ALA A 261 26.24 -22.73 -19.68
CA ALA A 261 27.03 -22.52 -18.48
C ALA A 261 28.27 -21.70 -18.86
N THR A 262 28.32 -20.45 -18.40
CA THR A 262 29.52 -19.62 -18.48
C THR A 262 30.26 -19.74 -17.15
N ASP A 263 31.44 -20.35 -17.16
CA ASP A 263 32.34 -20.46 -16.00
C ASP A 263 33.00 -19.11 -15.68
N VAL A 264 32.20 -18.09 -15.40
CA VAL A 264 32.72 -16.81 -14.91
C VAL A 264 32.85 -16.91 -13.40
N ILE A 265 34.09 -17.01 -12.93
CA ILE A 265 34.42 -16.95 -11.50
C ILE A 265 34.33 -15.50 -11.05
N PHE A 266 33.35 -15.19 -10.20
CA PHE A 266 33.20 -13.88 -9.54
C PHE A 266 33.89 -13.92 -8.17
N ASP A 267 34.96 -13.15 -7.98
CA ASP A 267 35.56 -12.94 -6.65
C ASP A 267 34.72 -11.92 -5.86
N PRO A 268 34.13 -12.31 -4.71
CA PRO A 268 33.33 -11.40 -3.89
C PRO A 268 34.06 -10.12 -3.47
N LYS A 269 35.39 -10.13 -3.31
CA LYS A 269 36.13 -8.93 -2.88
C LYS A 269 36.23 -7.87 -3.96
N THR A 270 36.27 -8.27 -5.23
CA THR A 270 36.31 -7.35 -6.38
C THR A 270 34.92 -7.01 -6.91
N CYS A 271 33.94 -7.89 -6.67
CA CYS A 271 32.62 -7.78 -7.29
C CYS A 271 31.56 -7.19 -6.37
N LEU A 272 31.71 -7.26 -5.04
CA LEU A 272 30.69 -6.75 -4.13
C LEU A 272 30.98 -5.29 -3.74
N ASN A 273 30.21 -4.36 -4.30
CA ASN A 273 30.30 -2.94 -3.98
C ASN A 273 29.90 -2.68 -2.51
N VAL A 274 30.51 -1.66 -1.91
CA VAL A 274 30.07 -1.11 -0.62
C VAL A 274 28.61 -0.66 -0.77
N PRO A 275 27.71 -1.01 0.16
CA PRO A 275 26.31 -0.64 0.03
C PRO A 275 26.12 0.88 0.11
N THR A 276 25.51 1.45 -0.93
CA THR A 276 25.10 2.86 -0.97
C THR A 276 23.83 3.07 -0.14
N LEU A 277 23.99 3.21 1.18
CA LEU A 277 22.86 3.36 2.10
C LEU A 277 22.02 4.62 1.85
N GLU A 278 22.58 5.62 1.16
CA GLU A 278 21.88 6.85 0.75
C GLU A 278 20.67 6.57 -0.16
N GLU A 279 20.78 5.58 -1.04
CA GLU A 279 19.77 5.23 -2.05
C GLU A 279 18.59 4.44 -1.47
N VAL A 280 18.73 3.89 -0.26
CA VAL A 280 17.69 3.08 0.38
C VAL A 280 16.44 3.94 0.63
N HIS A 281 15.26 3.52 0.17
CA HIS A 281 14.07 4.35 0.29
C HIS A 281 13.69 4.61 1.76
N SER A 282 13.67 5.88 2.16
CA SER A 282 13.30 6.30 3.51
C SER A 282 11.79 6.14 3.77
N GLY A 283 11.38 5.98 5.03
CA GLY A 283 10.00 5.85 5.46
C GLY A 283 9.41 4.45 5.25
N CYS A 284 10.22 3.44 4.93
CA CYS A 284 9.76 2.05 4.90
C CYS A 284 9.52 1.51 6.31
N ALA A 285 8.54 0.62 6.46
CA ALA A 285 8.32 -0.06 7.72
C ALA A 285 9.51 -0.98 8.05
N ALA A 286 9.86 -1.05 9.34
CA ALA A 286 10.88 -1.96 9.82
C ALA A 286 10.43 -3.42 9.69
N GLY A 287 11.41 -4.30 9.52
CA GLY A 287 11.23 -5.74 9.64
C GLY A 287 11.15 -6.19 11.12
N PRO A 288 11.31 -7.49 11.39
CA PRO A 288 11.19 -8.04 12.75
C PRO A 288 12.17 -7.43 13.78
N ASN A 289 13.36 -6.97 13.37
CA ASN A 289 14.38 -6.33 14.22
C ASN A 289 14.12 -4.87 14.59
N ARG A 290 13.06 -4.23 14.10
CA ARG A 290 12.77 -2.79 14.32
C ARG A 290 13.81 -1.83 13.73
N ILE A 291 14.79 -2.32 12.98
CA ILE A 291 15.78 -1.48 12.31
C ILE A 291 15.11 -0.84 11.08
N THR A 292 15.02 0.48 11.07
CA THR A 292 14.47 1.24 9.93
C THR A 292 15.58 1.71 9.00
N PRO A 293 15.27 2.05 7.73
CA PRO A 293 16.27 2.61 6.81
C PRO A 293 16.95 3.87 7.35
N GLU A 294 16.23 4.67 8.12
CA GLU A 294 16.75 5.92 8.66
C GLU A 294 17.84 5.70 9.71
N LEU A 295 17.74 4.65 10.53
CA LEU A 295 18.81 4.31 11.46
C LEU A 295 20.11 4.04 10.71
N LEU A 296 20.04 3.29 9.61
CA LEU A 296 21.19 3.01 8.76
C LEU A 296 21.74 4.30 8.10
N LYS A 297 20.85 5.21 7.70
CA LYS A 297 21.22 6.50 7.09
C LYS A 297 21.80 7.53 8.06
N CYS A 298 21.58 7.39 9.37
CA CYS A 298 22.17 8.29 10.35
C CYS A 298 23.65 7.96 10.65
N ALA A 299 24.10 6.77 10.27
CA ALA A 299 25.43 6.25 10.55
C ALA A 299 26.01 5.56 9.30
N ILE A 300 25.99 6.26 8.15
CA ILE A 300 26.26 5.68 6.82
C ILE A 300 27.64 5.02 6.77
N GLU A 301 28.71 5.78 7.04
CA GLU A 301 30.09 5.28 6.94
C GLU A 301 30.35 4.04 7.81
N PRO A 302 30.14 4.08 9.15
CA PRO A 302 30.31 2.90 10.01
C PRO A 302 29.48 1.71 9.53
N THR A 303 28.20 1.96 9.23
CA THR A 303 27.25 0.89 8.93
C THR A 303 27.53 0.25 7.58
N SER A 304 27.87 1.04 6.56
CA SER A 304 28.22 0.54 5.24
C SER A 304 29.47 -0.33 5.27
N ALA A 305 30.51 0.08 5.99
CA ALA A 305 31.75 -0.67 6.11
C ALA A 305 31.53 -2.02 6.83
N THR A 306 30.84 -2.02 7.97
CA THR A 306 30.57 -3.24 8.74
C THR A 306 29.61 -4.18 8.00
N LEU A 307 28.57 -3.66 7.33
CA LEU A 307 27.68 -4.47 6.50
C LEU A 307 28.38 -5.05 5.28
N HIS A 308 29.30 -4.31 4.65
CA HIS A 308 30.09 -4.84 3.53
C HIS A 308 30.92 -6.06 3.94
N GLN A 309 31.59 -6.01 5.10
CA GLN A 309 32.32 -7.16 5.64
C GLN A 309 31.41 -8.37 5.86
N LEU A 310 30.20 -8.15 6.39
CA LEU A 310 29.20 -9.21 6.54
C LEU A 310 28.74 -9.75 5.18
N PHE A 311 28.48 -8.90 4.20
CA PHE A 311 28.01 -9.32 2.87
C PHE A 311 29.05 -10.15 2.13
N VAL A 312 30.33 -9.79 2.22
CA VAL A 312 31.43 -10.60 1.68
C VAL A 312 31.42 -11.99 2.31
N ARG A 313 31.21 -12.09 3.63
CA ARG A 313 31.13 -13.40 4.33
C ARG A 313 29.91 -14.22 3.94
N VAL A 314 28.75 -13.57 3.82
CA VAL A 314 27.52 -14.20 3.34
C VAL A 314 27.75 -14.79 1.95
N TRP A 315 28.42 -14.05 1.06
CA TRP A 315 28.76 -14.53 -0.27
C TRP A 315 29.76 -15.69 -0.25
N THR A 316 30.86 -15.58 0.49
CA THR A 316 31.90 -16.63 0.52
C THR A 316 31.42 -17.93 1.15
N THR A 317 30.57 -17.85 2.19
CA THR A 317 30.04 -19.03 2.89
C THR A 317 28.78 -19.59 2.24
N GLY A 318 28.10 -18.81 1.38
CA GLY A 318 26.78 -19.15 0.84
C GLY A 318 25.67 -19.19 1.89
N LYS A 319 25.93 -18.75 3.14
CA LYS A 319 24.98 -18.77 4.25
C LYS A 319 24.43 -17.37 4.49
N VAL A 320 23.12 -17.28 4.71
CA VAL A 320 22.40 -16.03 4.97
C VAL A 320 21.78 -16.06 6.37
N PRO A 321 21.83 -14.95 7.14
CA PRO A 321 21.17 -14.84 8.42
C PRO A 321 19.71 -15.29 8.37
N VAL A 322 19.28 -16.11 9.34
CA VAL A 322 17.91 -16.62 9.47
C VAL A 322 16.91 -15.48 9.51
N GLU A 323 17.23 -14.40 10.21
CA GLU A 323 16.39 -13.22 10.30
C GLU A 323 16.11 -12.54 8.94
N TRP A 324 17.02 -12.62 7.96
CA TRP A 324 16.79 -12.04 6.64
C TRP A 324 15.83 -12.87 5.78
N LYS A 325 15.64 -14.14 6.15
CA LYS A 325 14.65 -15.05 5.57
C LYS A 325 13.28 -14.94 6.25
N GLU A 326 13.20 -14.17 7.33
CA GLU A 326 11.99 -13.97 8.12
C GLU A 326 11.32 -12.64 7.83
N GLY A 327 9.98 -12.65 7.84
CA GLY A 327 9.20 -11.45 7.60
C GLY A 327 7.89 -11.40 8.38
N ILE A 328 7.33 -10.20 8.44
CA ILE A 328 6.00 -9.98 9.00
C ILE A 328 5.02 -9.74 7.86
N ILE A 329 3.95 -10.52 7.77
CA ILE A 329 2.88 -10.34 6.79
C ILE A 329 1.86 -9.36 7.32
N ILE A 330 1.60 -8.31 6.54
CA ILE A 330 0.50 -7.35 6.74
C ILE A 330 -0.47 -7.48 5.58
N SER A 331 -1.76 -7.59 5.90
CA SER A 331 -2.85 -7.66 4.93
C SER A 331 -3.26 -6.27 4.46
N LEU A 332 -3.07 -5.95 3.17
CA LEU A 332 -3.54 -4.71 2.56
C LEU A 332 -4.77 -4.94 1.69
N TYR A 333 -5.82 -4.15 1.90
CA TYR A 333 -7.05 -4.25 1.12
C TYR A 333 -6.82 -3.83 -0.34
N LYS A 334 -7.34 -4.63 -1.28
CA LYS A 334 -7.15 -4.45 -2.74
C LYS A 334 -8.06 -3.38 -3.36
N GLY A 335 -9.11 -2.94 -2.67
CA GLY A 335 -10.15 -2.10 -3.27
C GLY A 335 -11.19 -2.86 -4.09
N GLY A 336 -11.12 -4.20 -4.14
CA GLY A 336 -12.08 -5.06 -4.84
C GLY A 336 -12.63 -6.12 -3.90
N GLY A 337 -13.96 -6.25 -3.85
CA GLY A 337 -14.68 -7.22 -3.01
C GLY A 337 -15.00 -6.71 -1.60
N PRO A 338 -15.83 -7.44 -0.82
CA PRO A 338 -16.22 -7.05 0.53
C PRO A 338 -15.02 -7.00 1.49
N HIS A 339 -15.05 -6.05 2.42
CA HIS A 339 -14.02 -5.87 3.46
C HIS A 339 -13.89 -7.05 4.45
N ILE A 340 -14.92 -7.89 4.52
CA ILE A 340 -15.02 -9.06 5.41
C ILE A 340 -14.36 -10.33 4.84
N GLU A 341 -14.00 -10.33 3.55
CA GLU A 341 -13.43 -11.48 2.87
C GLU A 341 -11.89 -11.39 2.78
N CYS A 342 -11.19 -12.48 3.08
CA CYS A 342 -9.72 -12.53 2.99
C CYS A 342 -9.19 -12.34 1.56
N SER A 343 -9.91 -12.84 0.55
CA SER A 343 -9.57 -12.76 -0.89
C SER A 343 -9.38 -11.31 -1.37
N SER A 344 -10.10 -10.37 -0.75
CA SER A 344 -10.04 -8.94 -1.00
C SER A 344 -8.75 -8.27 -0.51
N TYR A 345 -7.82 -9.01 0.11
CA TYR A 345 -6.57 -8.48 0.66
C TYR A 345 -5.34 -9.09 -0.03
N ARG A 346 -4.22 -8.34 -0.02
CA ARG A 346 -2.88 -8.75 -0.46
C ARG A 346 -1.99 -8.96 0.76
N PRO A 347 -1.29 -10.09 0.88
CA PRO A 347 -0.23 -10.23 1.87
C PRO A 347 1.01 -9.44 1.41
N ILE A 348 1.45 -8.46 2.22
CA ILE A 348 2.74 -7.79 2.02
C ILE A 348 3.70 -8.26 3.10
N MET A 349 4.87 -8.74 2.70
CA MET A 349 5.89 -9.22 3.62
C MET A 349 6.90 -8.10 3.93
N LEU A 350 6.96 -7.71 5.20
CA LEU A 350 7.98 -6.82 5.73
C LEU A 350 9.23 -7.61 6.11
N LEU A 351 10.24 -7.56 5.23
CA LEU A 351 11.56 -8.16 5.44
C LEU A 351 12.49 -7.20 6.19
N SER A 352 13.54 -7.76 6.80
CA SER A 352 14.66 -7.01 7.39
C SER A 352 15.28 -6.02 6.40
N VAL A 353 15.47 -4.77 6.82
CA VAL A 353 16.04 -3.70 5.97
C VAL A 353 17.47 -4.05 5.52
N PRO A 354 18.40 -4.47 6.40
CA PRO A 354 19.71 -5.00 6.02
C PRO A 354 19.67 -6.11 4.95
N GLY A 355 18.71 -7.04 5.05
CA GLY A 355 18.51 -8.08 4.03
C GLY A 355 18.03 -7.52 2.68
N LYS A 356 17.24 -6.45 2.69
CA LYS A 356 16.86 -5.71 1.47
C LYS A 356 18.05 -4.94 0.88
N VAL A 357 18.90 -4.35 1.71
CA VAL A 357 20.15 -3.69 1.26
C VAL A 357 21.05 -4.71 0.57
N PHE A 358 21.24 -5.88 1.18
CA PHE A 358 21.96 -6.98 0.53
C PHE A 358 21.33 -7.38 -0.81
N SER A 359 20.00 -7.51 -0.84
CA SER A 359 19.26 -7.82 -2.07
C SER A 359 19.42 -6.75 -3.16
N HIS A 360 19.56 -5.47 -2.80
CA HIS A 360 19.87 -4.39 -3.74
C HIS A 360 21.29 -4.51 -4.31
N VAL A 361 22.28 -4.81 -3.46
CA VAL A 361 23.66 -5.04 -3.90
C VAL A 361 23.73 -6.23 -4.85
N LEU A 362 23.04 -7.33 -4.52
CA LEU A 362 22.91 -8.48 -5.41
C LEU A 362 22.22 -8.14 -6.73
N LEU A 363 21.16 -7.33 -6.69
CA LEU A 363 20.43 -6.91 -7.88
C LEU A 363 21.31 -6.07 -8.81
N ALA A 364 22.10 -5.14 -8.27
CA ALA A 364 23.01 -4.32 -9.08
C ALA A 364 24.05 -5.18 -9.82
N GLN A 365 24.56 -6.23 -9.17
CA GLN A 365 25.47 -7.21 -9.81
C GLN A 365 24.75 -8.05 -10.87
N LEU A 366 23.55 -8.54 -10.57
CA LEU A 366 22.72 -9.26 -11.53
C LEU A 366 22.42 -8.38 -12.75
N GLN A 367 22.08 -7.12 -12.57
CA GLN A 367 21.74 -6.22 -13.67
C GLN A 367 22.85 -6.08 -14.70
N GLN A 368 24.13 -6.13 -14.30
CA GLN A 368 25.28 -6.13 -15.23
C GLN A 368 25.31 -7.38 -16.12
N LEU A 369 24.81 -8.52 -15.61
CA LEU A 369 24.67 -9.77 -16.36
C LEU A 369 23.37 -9.79 -17.19
N LEU A 370 22.28 -9.28 -16.63
CA LEU A 370 20.94 -9.32 -17.23
C LEU A 370 20.79 -8.33 -18.40
N THR A 371 21.41 -7.15 -18.33
CA THR A 371 21.30 -6.11 -19.38
C THR A 371 21.94 -6.49 -20.71
N LYS A 372 22.84 -7.49 -20.76
CA LYS A 372 23.42 -7.98 -22.02
C LYS A 372 22.39 -8.65 -22.96
N HIS A 373 21.19 -8.97 -22.47
CA HIS A 373 20.24 -9.84 -23.19
C HIS A 373 18.76 -9.39 -23.13
N CYS A 374 18.44 -8.15 -22.74
CA CYS A 374 17.03 -7.70 -22.68
C CYS A 374 16.42 -7.41 -24.07
N CYS A 375 15.22 -7.92 -24.32
CA CYS A 375 14.42 -7.60 -25.51
C CYS A 375 13.76 -6.21 -25.39
N ALA A 376 13.59 -5.52 -26.51
CA ALA A 376 13.11 -4.14 -26.61
C ALA A 376 11.58 -3.97 -26.39
N GLU A 377 10.84 -5.03 -26.11
CA GLU A 377 9.36 -5.08 -26.18
C GLU A 377 8.67 -4.89 -24.82
N GLN A 378 9.41 -4.75 -23.72
CA GLN A 378 8.84 -4.27 -22.47
C GLN A 378 8.40 -2.80 -22.64
N LEU A 379 7.09 -2.58 -22.69
CA LEU A 379 6.48 -1.29 -23.01
C LEU A 379 6.81 -0.20 -22.00
N GLY A 380 7.92 0.49 -22.27
CA GLY A 380 8.20 1.83 -21.76
C GLY A 380 7.82 2.95 -22.73
N ASP A 381 7.79 2.72 -24.06
CA ASP A 381 7.91 3.84 -25.03
C ASP A 381 7.22 3.72 -26.41
N LEU A 382 6.24 2.83 -26.64
CA LEU A 382 5.62 2.67 -27.98
C LEU A 382 4.30 3.46 -28.17
N GLN A 383 4.27 4.34 -29.18
CA GLN A 383 3.08 5.04 -29.68
C GLN A 383 2.20 4.11 -30.55
N TRP A 384 0.89 4.11 -30.30
CA TRP A 384 -0.08 3.16 -30.89
C TRP A 384 -0.81 3.70 -32.13
N THR A 385 -1.08 2.83 -33.11
CA THR A 385 -2.06 3.02 -34.21
C THR A 385 -3.02 1.81 -34.30
N PRO A 386 -4.33 2.00 -34.58
CA PRO A 386 -5.33 0.94 -34.44
C PRO A 386 -5.43 0.03 -35.67
N TYR A 387 -5.32 -1.28 -35.46
CA TYR A 387 -5.62 -2.35 -36.42
C TYR A 387 -6.41 -3.48 -35.73
N PRO A 388 -7.12 -4.35 -36.49
CA PRO A 388 -7.93 -5.39 -35.88
C PRO A 388 -7.07 -6.47 -35.24
N LEU A 389 -7.27 -6.70 -33.94
CA LEU A 389 -6.42 -7.57 -33.11
C LEU A 389 -7.28 -8.44 -32.19
N SER A 390 -6.97 -9.74 -32.13
CA SER A 390 -7.50 -10.62 -31.10
C SER A 390 -6.47 -10.76 -29.97
N SER A 391 -6.86 -10.42 -28.75
CA SER A 391 -5.97 -10.37 -27.57
C SER A 391 -6.38 -11.45 -26.56
N SER A 392 -5.42 -12.22 -26.05
CA SER A 392 -5.65 -13.19 -24.96
C SER A 392 -4.74 -12.95 -23.76
N TYR A 393 -5.34 -12.97 -22.55
CA TYR A 393 -4.69 -12.56 -21.30
C TYR A 393 -4.24 -13.75 -20.46
N LEU A 394 -2.94 -13.87 -20.19
CA LEU A 394 -2.38 -14.99 -19.45
C LEU A 394 -1.79 -14.51 -18.13
N ARG A 395 -2.21 -15.16 -17.03
CA ARG A 395 -1.70 -14.89 -15.68
C ARG A 395 -0.87 -16.08 -15.21
N PHE A 396 0.43 -15.86 -15.08
CA PHE A 396 1.41 -16.89 -14.75
C PHE A 396 1.45 -17.26 -13.26
N ILE A 397 1.48 -18.57 -12.98
CA ILE A 397 1.61 -19.15 -11.63
C ILE A 397 3.09 -19.50 -11.35
N GLU A 398 3.73 -18.67 -10.55
CA GLU A 398 4.51 -18.94 -9.32
C GLU A 398 5.17 -20.33 -9.09
N ASN A 399 5.87 -20.90 -10.08
CA ASN A 399 6.78 -22.04 -9.88
C ASN A 399 8.24 -21.57 -9.76
N LEU A 400 8.84 -21.64 -8.56
CA LEU A 400 10.23 -21.24 -8.37
C LEU A 400 11.24 -22.16 -9.07
N ASN A 401 10.92 -23.44 -9.27
CA ASN A 401 11.83 -24.34 -9.97
C ASN A 401 11.97 -23.93 -11.45
N ALA A 402 10.87 -23.47 -12.05
CA ALA A 402 10.86 -22.87 -13.37
C ALA A 402 11.76 -21.64 -13.44
N LEU A 403 11.62 -20.76 -12.44
CA LEU A 403 12.43 -19.55 -12.33
C LEU A 403 13.92 -19.89 -12.25
N TRP A 404 14.32 -20.85 -11.40
CA TRP A 404 15.72 -21.25 -11.27
C TRP A 404 16.29 -21.84 -12.56
N LYS A 405 15.51 -22.68 -13.26
CA LYS A 405 15.91 -23.23 -14.56
C LYS A 405 16.08 -22.15 -15.62
N ALA A 406 15.13 -21.21 -15.72
CA ALA A 406 15.22 -20.11 -16.67
C ALA A 406 16.44 -19.21 -16.39
N LEU A 407 16.67 -18.86 -15.12
CA LEU A 407 17.83 -18.08 -14.70
C LEU A 407 19.16 -18.79 -14.98
N TRP A 408 19.20 -20.11 -14.80
CA TRP A 408 20.36 -20.92 -15.18
C TRP A 408 20.56 -20.92 -16.71
N GLY A 409 19.49 -21.08 -17.49
CA GLY A 409 19.51 -21.00 -18.96
C GLY A 409 19.86 -19.62 -19.54
N ILE A 410 19.75 -18.56 -18.74
CA ILE A 410 20.22 -17.20 -19.08
C ILE A 410 21.76 -17.09 -18.95
N GLY A 411 22.41 -18.04 -18.26
CA GLY A 411 23.85 -18.01 -18.00
C GLY A 411 24.23 -17.34 -16.67
N ILE A 412 23.31 -17.30 -15.70
CA ILE A 412 23.64 -16.81 -14.35
C ILE A 412 24.56 -17.83 -13.65
N PRO A 413 25.71 -17.41 -13.08
CA PRO A 413 26.62 -18.31 -12.39
C PRO A 413 25.94 -19.10 -11.26
N ASP A 414 26.29 -20.38 -11.14
CA ASP A 414 25.70 -21.30 -10.15
C ASP A 414 25.96 -20.86 -8.70
N THR A 415 27.08 -20.20 -8.43
CA THR A 415 27.38 -19.59 -7.11
C THR A 415 26.34 -18.54 -6.71
N LEU A 416 26.01 -17.63 -7.63
CA LEU A 416 25.02 -16.58 -7.41
C LEU A 416 23.60 -17.15 -7.37
N LEU A 417 23.30 -18.13 -8.23
CA LEU A 417 22.01 -18.81 -8.24
C LEU A 417 21.74 -19.54 -6.92
N ARG A 418 22.72 -20.28 -6.39
CA ARG A 418 22.63 -20.94 -5.08
C ARG A 418 22.43 -19.94 -3.95
N LEU A 419 23.15 -18.82 -3.95
CA LEU A 419 22.99 -17.77 -2.94
C LEU A 419 21.57 -17.19 -2.95
N ILE A 420 21.02 -16.91 -4.13
CA ILE A 420 19.63 -16.47 -4.28
C ILE A 420 18.67 -17.58 -3.83
N GLN A 421 18.88 -18.84 -4.20
CA GLN A 421 18.06 -19.95 -3.73
C GLN A 421 18.07 -20.06 -2.20
N TYR A 422 19.22 -19.89 -1.55
CA TYR A 422 19.33 -19.85 -0.08
C TYR A 422 18.57 -18.68 0.54
N LEU A 423 18.53 -17.51 -0.12
CA LEU A 423 17.70 -16.38 0.31
C LEU A 423 16.21 -16.73 0.30
N TYR A 424 15.73 -17.55 -0.65
CA TYR A 424 14.33 -17.92 -0.80
C TYR A 424 13.93 -19.21 -0.04
N ASN A 425 14.88 -20.10 0.26
CA ASN A 425 14.63 -21.35 0.95
C ASN A 425 14.48 -21.16 2.48
N GLY A 426 13.62 -21.96 3.12
CA GLY A 426 13.41 -21.91 4.58
C GLY A 426 12.84 -20.58 5.09
N SER A 427 12.10 -19.86 4.24
CA SER A 427 11.48 -18.57 4.57
C SER A 427 10.37 -18.74 5.61
N GLY A 428 10.44 -17.95 6.68
CA GLY A 428 9.43 -17.92 7.73
C GLY A 428 8.64 -16.62 7.73
N ALA A 429 7.36 -16.66 8.05
CA ALA A 429 6.57 -15.45 8.22
C ALA A 429 5.63 -15.51 9.42
N GLN A 430 5.33 -14.35 10.00
CA GLN A 430 4.27 -14.21 11.01
C GLN A 430 3.26 -13.18 10.52
N ILE A 431 1.97 -13.44 10.69
CA ILE A 431 0.93 -12.48 10.34
C ILE A 431 0.75 -11.53 11.53
N GLN A 432 0.76 -10.23 11.25
CA GLN A 432 0.52 -9.21 12.28
C GLN A 432 -0.86 -8.59 12.13
N LEU A 433 -1.65 -8.61 13.21
CA LEU A 433 -2.93 -7.93 13.34
C LEU A 433 -2.88 -7.02 14.57
N GLY A 434 -2.72 -5.72 14.35
CA GLY A 434 -2.47 -4.75 15.43
C GLY A 434 -1.20 -5.09 16.19
N ASN A 435 -1.33 -5.37 17.50
CA ASN A 435 -0.21 -5.75 18.38
C ASN A 435 -0.02 -7.27 18.52
N HIS A 436 -0.89 -8.07 17.89
CA HIS A 436 -0.84 -9.52 17.99
C HIS A 436 -0.14 -10.10 16.75
N LYS A 437 0.62 -11.18 16.96
CA LYS A 437 1.27 -11.95 15.91
C LYS A 437 0.74 -13.38 15.93
N SER A 438 0.57 -13.98 14.76
CA SER A 438 0.27 -15.39 14.63
C SER A 438 1.47 -16.26 15.00
N GLU A 439 1.25 -17.56 15.13
CA GLU A 439 2.30 -18.55 15.03
C GLU A 439 3.07 -18.43 13.70
N ARG A 440 4.28 -19.00 13.69
CA ARG A 440 5.14 -19.00 12.51
C ARG A 440 4.53 -19.84 11.39
N LEU A 441 4.51 -19.23 10.21
CA LEU A 441 4.23 -19.85 8.92
C LEU A 441 5.53 -20.20 8.23
N TYR A 442 5.67 -21.45 7.81
CA TYR A 442 6.73 -21.82 6.88
C TYR A 442 6.17 -21.67 5.47
N THR A 443 6.66 -20.68 4.73
CA THR A 443 6.22 -20.48 3.36
C THR A 443 7.02 -21.41 2.46
N ARG A 444 6.34 -22.19 1.60
CA ARG A 444 7.05 -22.89 0.51
C ARG A 444 7.79 -21.87 -0.36
N PRO A 445 8.90 -22.27 -1.01
CA PRO A 445 9.70 -21.36 -1.82
C PRO A 445 8.80 -20.70 -2.89
N ARG A 446 8.54 -19.40 -2.74
CA ARG A 446 7.81 -18.56 -3.70
C ARG A 446 8.41 -17.16 -3.79
N VAL A 447 8.13 -16.48 -4.91
CA VAL A 447 8.53 -15.09 -5.11
C VAL A 447 7.82 -14.19 -4.09
N ARG A 448 8.56 -13.63 -3.13
CA ARG A 448 7.98 -12.84 -2.03
C ARG A 448 7.48 -11.46 -2.51
N GLN A 449 6.23 -11.09 -2.20
CA GLN A 449 5.73 -9.73 -2.44
C GLN A 449 6.41 -8.73 -1.50
N GLY A 450 7.08 -7.74 -2.08
CA GLY A 450 7.93 -6.78 -1.34
C GLY A 450 9.42 -7.15 -1.29
N CYS A 451 9.84 -8.24 -1.98
CA CYS A 451 11.25 -8.52 -2.23
C CYS A 451 11.81 -7.62 -3.34
N VAL A 452 13.06 -7.20 -3.16
CA VAL A 452 13.79 -6.33 -4.10
C VAL A 452 14.19 -7.08 -5.39
N LEU A 453 14.64 -8.33 -5.25
CA LEU A 453 15.11 -9.16 -6.36
C LEU A 453 13.97 -9.72 -7.21
N ALA A 454 12.82 -9.96 -6.57
CA ALA A 454 11.67 -10.66 -7.14
C ALA A 454 11.21 -10.12 -8.50
N PRO A 455 10.96 -8.80 -8.67
CA PRO A 455 10.47 -8.28 -9.95
C PRO A 455 11.47 -8.47 -11.08
N ALA A 456 12.75 -8.14 -10.86
CA ALA A 456 13.78 -8.22 -11.91
C ALA A 456 14.06 -9.66 -12.34
N LEU A 457 14.16 -10.59 -11.38
CA LEU A 457 14.33 -12.01 -11.67
C LEU A 457 13.13 -12.59 -12.43
N PHE A 458 11.92 -12.22 -11.99
CA PHE A 458 10.69 -12.69 -12.62
C PHE A 458 10.55 -12.15 -14.04
N CYS A 459 10.66 -10.83 -14.25
CA CYS A 459 10.54 -10.23 -15.57
C CYS A 459 11.57 -10.83 -16.54
N ARG A 460 12.83 -10.99 -16.11
CA ARG A 460 13.85 -11.55 -17.00
C ARG A 460 13.60 -13.02 -17.35
N ALA A 461 13.20 -13.83 -16.38
CA ALA A 461 12.87 -15.22 -16.65
C ALA A 461 11.64 -15.33 -17.56
N MET A 462 10.65 -14.44 -17.37
CA MET A 462 9.51 -14.33 -18.27
C MET A 462 9.95 -13.96 -19.69
N ASP A 463 10.79 -12.93 -19.87
CA ASP A 463 11.31 -12.54 -21.19
C ASP A 463 11.98 -13.73 -21.90
N TRP A 464 12.85 -14.46 -21.18
CA TRP A 464 13.58 -15.61 -21.74
C TRP A 464 12.65 -16.79 -22.13
N ILE A 465 11.57 -17.00 -21.37
CA ILE A 465 10.54 -18.00 -21.67
C ILE A 465 9.72 -17.54 -22.87
N LEU A 466 9.23 -16.29 -22.84
CA LEU A 466 8.39 -15.70 -23.87
C LEU A 466 9.09 -15.66 -25.21
N GLU A 467 10.35 -15.21 -25.27
CA GLU A 467 11.18 -15.22 -26.49
C GLU A 467 11.20 -16.60 -27.18
N ARG A 468 11.26 -17.69 -26.41
CA ARG A 468 11.22 -19.07 -26.94
C ARG A 468 9.82 -19.52 -27.35
N ILE A 469 8.79 -18.94 -26.74
CA ILE A 469 7.40 -19.23 -27.06
C ILE A 469 6.98 -18.49 -28.33
N THR A 470 7.30 -17.20 -28.41
CA THR A 470 6.81 -16.22 -29.38
C THR A 470 7.72 -16.05 -30.60
N ALA A 471 8.92 -16.64 -30.63
CA ALA A 471 9.85 -16.59 -31.78
C ALA A 471 9.23 -16.92 -33.16
N ASN A 472 8.12 -17.66 -33.21
CA ASN A 472 7.42 -18.05 -34.45
C ASN A 472 5.96 -17.56 -34.53
N ILE A 473 5.55 -16.64 -33.65
CA ILE A 473 4.14 -16.25 -33.46
C ILE A 473 4.08 -14.73 -33.40
N GLY A 474 3.18 -14.08 -34.12
CA GLY A 474 2.94 -12.65 -33.94
C GLY A 474 2.29 -11.98 -35.14
N ILE A 475 2.09 -10.67 -35.03
CA ILE A 475 1.47 -9.84 -36.05
C ILE A 475 2.49 -8.83 -36.53
N THR A 476 2.65 -8.72 -37.85
CA THR A 476 3.58 -7.73 -38.42
C THR A 476 2.95 -6.34 -38.40
N ILE A 477 3.46 -5.44 -37.57
CA ILE A 477 3.07 -4.03 -37.51
C ILE A 477 4.20 -3.22 -38.15
N SER A 478 3.92 -2.53 -39.27
CA SER A 478 4.85 -1.60 -39.92
C SER A 478 6.29 -2.13 -40.11
N ARG A 479 6.43 -3.40 -40.51
CA ARG A 479 7.69 -4.16 -40.73
C ARG A 479 8.35 -4.80 -39.50
N THR A 480 7.74 -4.70 -38.32
CA THR A 480 8.21 -5.37 -37.10
C THR A 480 7.21 -6.46 -36.71
N LEU A 481 7.68 -7.69 -36.44
CA LEU A 481 6.82 -8.74 -35.90
C LEU A 481 6.60 -8.44 -34.41
N SER A 482 5.37 -8.10 -34.04
CA SER A 482 4.96 -7.88 -32.66
C SER A 482 4.10 -9.05 -32.22
N SER A 483 4.64 -9.84 -31.31
CA SER A 483 4.05 -11.11 -30.88
C SER A 483 3.23 -11.00 -29.60
N ASP A 484 3.67 -10.12 -28.70
CA ASP A 484 3.16 -10.01 -27.34
C ASP A 484 3.23 -8.56 -26.82
N LEU A 485 2.39 -8.25 -25.82
CA LEU A 485 2.44 -7.01 -25.04
C LEU A 485 2.40 -7.37 -23.56
N ASP A 486 3.57 -7.30 -22.91
CA ASP A 486 3.74 -7.95 -21.63
C ASP A 486 4.07 -6.94 -20.52
N TYR A 487 3.37 -7.08 -19.40
CA TYR A 487 3.64 -6.32 -18.19
C TYR A 487 3.68 -7.23 -16.97
N ALA A 488 4.89 -7.53 -16.52
CA ALA A 488 5.16 -8.49 -15.47
C ALA A 488 4.49 -9.84 -15.72
N ALA A 489 3.40 -10.16 -15.01
CA ALA A 489 2.72 -11.44 -15.10
C ALA A 489 1.46 -11.42 -15.99
N ASP A 490 1.10 -10.26 -16.54
CA ASP A 490 -0.04 -10.07 -17.44
C ASP A 490 0.50 -10.01 -18.88
N VAL A 491 0.32 -11.11 -19.61
CA VAL A 491 0.76 -11.28 -21.00
C VAL A 491 -0.41 -11.13 -21.95
N VAL A 492 -0.23 -10.37 -23.02
CA VAL A 492 -1.22 -10.22 -24.09
C VAL A 492 -0.67 -10.86 -25.35
N LEU A 493 -1.29 -11.96 -25.77
CA LEU A 493 -0.96 -12.59 -27.05
C LEU A 493 -1.85 -12.04 -28.16
N LEU A 494 -1.23 -11.67 -29.28
CA LEU A 494 -1.91 -11.13 -30.44
C LEU A 494 -2.09 -12.19 -31.53
N GLY A 495 -3.34 -12.39 -31.98
CA GLY A 495 -3.68 -13.26 -33.10
C GLY A 495 -4.46 -12.54 -34.20
N LEU A 496 -4.28 -12.97 -35.45
CA LEU A 496 -4.98 -12.41 -36.62
C LEU A 496 -6.45 -12.83 -36.70
N ASP A 497 -6.75 -14.07 -36.30
CA ASP A 497 -8.09 -14.64 -36.29
C ASP A 497 -8.25 -15.64 -35.14
N ALA A 498 -9.47 -16.14 -34.92
CA ALA A 498 -9.77 -17.05 -33.81
C ALA A 498 -9.04 -18.41 -33.92
N ASN A 499 -8.79 -18.92 -35.12
CA ASN A 499 -8.10 -20.20 -35.30
C ASN A 499 -6.62 -20.04 -35.01
N ASN A 500 -6.00 -18.98 -35.52
CA ASN A 500 -4.64 -18.60 -35.21
C ASN A 500 -4.47 -18.37 -33.70
N LEU A 501 -5.39 -17.65 -33.05
CA LEU A 501 -5.34 -17.42 -31.61
C LEU A 501 -5.45 -18.73 -30.81
N LYS A 502 -6.27 -19.68 -31.27
CA LYS A 502 -6.37 -21.02 -30.68
C LYS A 502 -5.03 -21.76 -30.75
N ASP A 503 -4.41 -21.83 -31.93
CA ASP A 503 -3.12 -22.50 -32.13
C ASP A 503 -2.02 -21.85 -31.28
N VAL A 504 -2.06 -20.53 -31.15
CA VAL A 504 -1.17 -19.75 -30.30
C VAL A 504 -1.35 -20.11 -28.83
N LEU A 505 -2.60 -20.15 -28.33
CA LEU A 505 -2.89 -20.52 -26.94
C LEU A 505 -2.53 -21.98 -26.64
N GLU A 506 -2.76 -22.91 -27.58
CA GLU A 506 -2.36 -24.33 -27.41
C GLU A 506 -0.83 -24.51 -27.43
N SER A 507 -0.14 -23.82 -28.33
CA SER A 507 1.34 -23.80 -28.36
C SER A 507 1.90 -23.17 -27.08
N PHE A 508 1.30 -22.08 -26.63
CA PHE A 508 1.70 -21.40 -25.40
C PHE A 508 1.51 -22.30 -24.19
N GLN A 509 0.34 -22.94 -24.02
CA GLN A 509 0.09 -23.86 -22.92
C GLN A 509 1.08 -25.04 -22.92
N ARG A 510 1.36 -25.63 -24.10
CA ARG A 510 2.34 -26.72 -24.22
C ARG A 510 3.75 -26.30 -23.80
N LYS A 511 4.24 -25.16 -24.28
CA LYS A 511 5.57 -24.65 -23.93
C LYS A 511 5.62 -24.13 -22.48
N ALA A 512 4.60 -23.42 -22.01
CA ALA A 512 4.50 -23.00 -20.61
C ALA A 512 4.54 -24.21 -19.66
N ALA A 513 3.87 -25.31 -20.03
CA ALA A 513 3.87 -26.54 -19.25
C ALA A 513 5.26 -27.20 -19.12
N THR A 514 6.18 -27.05 -20.09
CA THR A 514 7.56 -27.58 -19.96
C THR A 514 8.34 -26.85 -18.87
N PHE A 515 7.98 -25.60 -18.62
CA PHE A 515 8.47 -24.79 -17.51
C PHE A 515 7.59 -24.96 -16.25
N GLY A 516 6.63 -25.86 -16.22
CA GLY A 516 5.74 -26.05 -15.07
C GLY A 516 4.85 -24.83 -14.79
N LEU A 517 4.57 -24.04 -15.82
CA LEU A 517 3.64 -22.90 -15.80
C LEU A 517 2.30 -23.35 -16.40
N GLN A 518 1.20 -22.83 -15.87
CA GLN A 518 -0.14 -23.12 -16.35
C GLN A 518 -0.93 -21.84 -16.58
N ILE A 519 -1.70 -21.81 -17.66
CA ILE A 519 -2.64 -20.74 -17.95
C ILE A 519 -3.82 -20.80 -16.97
N SER A 520 -4.16 -19.65 -16.39
CA SER A 520 -5.38 -19.50 -15.59
C SER A 520 -6.59 -19.24 -16.50
N TRP A 521 -7.14 -20.29 -17.09
CA TRP A 521 -8.25 -20.21 -18.06
C TRP A 521 -9.46 -19.39 -17.58
N ALA A 522 -9.80 -19.45 -16.29
CA ALA A 522 -10.91 -18.67 -15.72
C ALA A 522 -10.71 -17.15 -15.81
N LYS A 523 -9.45 -16.69 -15.80
CA LYS A 523 -9.08 -15.27 -15.88
C LYS A 523 -8.72 -14.84 -17.30
N THR A 524 -8.37 -15.80 -18.16
CA THR A 524 -8.08 -15.56 -19.57
C THR A 524 -9.37 -15.22 -20.30
N LYS A 525 -9.32 -14.13 -21.07
CA LYS A 525 -10.42 -13.60 -21.87
C LYS A 525 -9.91 -13.32 -23.27
N ILE A 526 -10.80 -13.41 -24.25
CA ILE A 526 -10.51 -13.04 -25.64
C ILE A 526 -11.26 -11.76 -25.96
N GLN A 527 -10.59 -10.80 -26.57
CA GLN A 527 -11.21 -9.58 -27.03
C GLN A 527 -10.82 -9.31 -28.49
N SER A 528 -11.83 -9.01 -29.32
CA SER A 528 -11.65 -8.47 -30.68
C SER A 528 -11.63 -6.95 -30.60
N ILE A 529 -10.65 -6.30 -31.19
CA ILE A 529 -10.60 -4.84 -31.32
C ILE A 529 -10.82 -4.50 -32.79
N GLY A 530 -11.79 -3.64 -33.14
CA GLY A 530 -12.02 -3.17 -34.51
C GLY A 530 -13.45 -3.35 -35.03
N ALA A 531 -13.68 -2.88 -36.27
CA ALA A 531 -15.03 -2.73 -36.86
C ALA A 531 -15.70 -4.04 -37.30
N ASN A 532 -15.02 -5.19 -37.24
CA ASN A 532 -15.55 -6.48 -37.67
C ASN A 532 -15.24 -7.60 -36.67
N ALA A 533 -16.26 -8.44 -36.47
CA ALA A 533 -16.29 -9.74 -35.77
C ALA A 533 -16.56 -9.71 -34.25
N ALA A 534 -17.82 -10.00 -33.92
CA ALA A 534 -18.14 -10.75 -32.71
C ALA A 534 -17.39 -12.08 -32.77
N ILE A 535 -16.33 -12.23 -31.97
CA ILE A 535 -15.63 -13.51 -31.82
C ILE A 535 -16.44 -14.33 -30.81
N GLN A 536 -16.76 -15.58 -31.16
CA GLN A 536 -17.31 -16.53 -30.20
C GLN A 536 -16.20 -17.10 -29.32
N GLY A 537 -16.52 -17.47 -28.08
CA GLY A 537 -15.56 -18.08 -27.17
C GLY A 537 -14.89 -19.29 -27.80
N ILE A 538 -13.58 -19.44 -27.57
CA ILE A 538 -12.76 -20.49 -28.16
C ILE A 538 -12.62 -21.62 -27.15
N GLN A 539 -12.70 -22.87 -27.60
CA GLN A 539 -12.30 -24.02 -26.79
C GLN A 539 -10.82 -24.34 -26.98
N VAL A 540 -10.07 -24.29 -25.89
CA VAL A 540 -8.65 -24.63 -25.81
C VAL A 540 -8.47 -25.65 -24.69
N ASP A 541 -7.87 -26.81 -24.98
CA ASP A 541 -7.60 -27.85 -23.97
C ASP A 541 -8.82 -28.26 -23.11
N ARG A 542 -9.99 -28.45 -23.76
CA ARG A 542 -11.30 -28.73 -23.13
C ARG A 542 -11.82 -27.63 -22.18
N GLN A 543 -11.18 -26.47 -22.15
CA GLN A 543 -11.61 -25.28 -21.41
C GLN A 543 -12.19 -24.26 -22.39
N THR A 544 -13.29 -23.62 -22.00
CA THR A 544 -13.91 -22.55 -22.82
C THR A 544 -13.36 -21.20 -22.38
N VAL A 545 -12.71 -20.48 -23.29
CA VAL A 545 -12.26 -19.10 -23.08
C VAL A 545 -13.34 -18.15 -23.58
N GLU A 546 -13.91 -17.36 -22.69
CA GLU A 546 -14.98 -16.42 -23.05
C GLU A 546 -14.46 -15.24 -23.86
N ALA A 547 -15.27 -14.81 -24.83
CA ALA A 547 -15.06 -13.57 -25.55
C ALA A 547 -15.76 -12.40 -24.81
N VAL A 548 -15.09 -11.26 -24.71
CA VAL A 548 -15.58 -10.08 -23.97
C VAL A 548 -15.55 -8.82 -24.84
N ASP A 549 -16.55 -7.96 -24.66
CA ASP A 549 -16.64 -6.67 -25.36
C ASP A 549 -15.81 -5.56 -24.70
N ASN A 550 -15.46 -5.77 -23.44
CA ASN A 550 -14.60 -4.85 -22.70
C ASN A 550 -13.71 -5.59 -21.71
N PHE A 551 -12.51 -5.05 -21.52
CA PHE A 551 -11.53 -5.61 -20.60
C PHE A 551 -10.75 -4.50 -19.91
N ILE A 552 -10.30 -4.72 -18.67
CA ILE A 552 -9.46 -3.75 -17.95
C ILE A 552 -8.01 -4.27 -17.99
N TYR A 553 -7.16 -3.59 -18.75
CA TYR A 553 -5.74 -3.89 -18.83
C TYR A 553 -4.93 -2.71 -18.29
N LEU A 554 -4.00 -2.98 -17.36
CA LEU A 554 -3.18 -1.97 -16.68
C LEU A 554 -3.95 -0.78 -16.09
N GLY A 555 -5.21 -1.03 -15.71
CA GLY A 555 -6.09 0.00 -15.15
C GLY A 555 -6.72 0.92 -16.20
N SER A 556 -6.64 0.60 -17.49
CA SER A 556 -7.41 1.23 -18.57
C SER A 556 -8.49 0.26 -19.07
N LYS A 557 -9.71 0.76 -19.27
CA LYS A 557 -10.82 0.00 -19.84
C LYS A 557 -10.74 0.04 -21.37
N LEU A 558 -10.46 -1.10 -21.98
CA LEU A 558 -10.41 -1.29 -23.43
C LEU A 558 -11.78 -1.78 -23.91
N LEU A 559 -12.35 -1.08 -24.88
CA LEU A 559 -13.58 -1.50 -25.57
C LEU A 559 -13.24 -2.13 -26.92
N SER A 560 -14.04 -3.10 -27.34
CA SER A 560 -13.88 -3.76 -28.65
C SER A 560 -14.02 -2.82 -29.84
N ASN A 561 -14.74 -1.71 -29.66
CA ASN A 561 -14.87 -0.66 -30.68
C ASN A 561 -13.65 0.30 -30.74
N GLY A 562 -12.66 0.14 -29.85
CA GLY A 562 -11.46 0.98 -29.79
C GLY A 562 -11.65 2.36 -29.17
N TYR A 563 -12.85 2.73 -28.73
CA TYR A 563 -13.12 4.05 -28.14
C TYR A 563 -12.73 4.11 -26.65
N SER A 564 -12.16 5.25 -26.24
CA SER A 564 -11.68 5.50 -24.87
C SER A 564 -12.72 6.14 -23.95
N GLU A 565 -13.88 6.54 -24.46
CA GLU A 565 -14.90 7.30 -23.71
C GLU A 565 -15.31 6.62 -22.41
N SER A 566 -15.56 5.30 -22.45
CA SER A 566 -15.95 4.56 -21.25
C SER A 566 -14.84 4.48 -20.20
N ASP A 567 -13.55 4.51 -20.60
CA ASP A 567 -12.44 4.60 -19.65
C ASP A 567 -12.33 5.99 -19.05
N MET A 568 -12.53 7.04 -19.85
CA MET A 568 -12.56 8.42 -19.37
C MET A 568 -13.65 8.60 -18.32
N LEU A 569 -14.89 8.17 -18.61
CA LEU A 569 -16.01 8.22 -17.65
C LEU A 569 -15.73 7.40 -16.38
N ARG A 570 -15.11 6.23 -16.50
CA ARG A 570 -14.73 5.40 -15.35
C ARG A 570 -13.70 6.11 -14.47
N ARG A 571 -12.66 6.72 -15.08
CA ARG A 571 -11.64 7.50 -14.36
C ARG A 571 -12.24 8.73 -13.69
N ILE A 572 -13.16 9.43 -14.36
CA ILE A 572 -13.94 10.53 -13.78
C ILE A 572 -14.73 10.03 -12.57
N GLY A 573 -15.39 8.88 -12.66
CA GLY A 573 -16.12 8.28 -11.54
C GLY A 573 -15.22 7.94 -10.34
N ILE A 574 -14.05 7.35 -10.59
CA ILE A 574 -13.05 7.05 -9.55
C ILE A 574 -12.56 8.34 -8.89
N ALA A 575 -12.25 9.35 -9.68
CA ALA A 575 -11.85 10.66 -9.18
C ALA A 575 -12.98 11.30 -8.35
N ALA A 576 -14.21 11.34 -8.86
CA ALA A 576 -15.37 11.88 -8.17
C ALA A 576 -15.64 11.17 -6.83
N ALA A 577 -15.49 9.85 -6.77
CA ALA A 577 -15.59 9.10 -5.51
C ALA A 577 -14.50 9.51 -4.50
N ALA A 578 -13.25 9.63 -4.94
CA ALA A 578 -12.16 10.10 -4.09
C ALA A 578 -12.37 11.56 -3.62
N MET A 579 -12.89 12.42 -4.49
CA MET A 579 -13.25 13.80 -4.16
C MET A 579 -14.41 13.85 -3.16
N LYS A 580 -15.41 12.97 -3.29
CA LYS A 580 -16.54 12.85 -2.35
C LYS A 580 -16.07 12.44 -0.95
N ASP A 581 -15.12 11.50 -0.84
CA ASP A 581 -14.52 11.12 0.45
C ASP A 581 -13.79 12.30 1.13
N LEU A 582 -13.27 13.23 0.32
CA LEU A 582 -12.60 14.44 0.79
C LEU A 582 -13.55 15.63 0.98
N HIS A 583 -14.84 15.50 0.63
CA HIS A 583 -15.81 16.60 0.68
C HIS A 583 -15.87 17.27 2.06
N ARG A 584 -15.78 16.50 3.16
CA ARG A 584 -15.80 17.06 4.53
C ARG A 584 -14.52 17.82 4.90
N VAL A 585 -13.39 17.50 4.27
CA VAL A 585 -12.12 18.23 4.43
C VAL A 585 -12.24 19.57 3.70
N TRP A 586 -12.83 19.56 2.51
CA TRP A 586 -13.00 20.75 1.68
C TRP A 586 -14.12 21.67 2.16
N SER A 587 -15.24 21.11 2.63
CA SER A 587 -16.37 21.87 3.15
C SER A 587 -16.04 22.61 4.44
N GLN A 588 -14.95 22.23 5.12
CA GLN A 588 -14.42 22.94 6.28
C GLN A 588 -13.46 24.08 5.89
N GLY A 589 -13.17 24.26 4.59
CA GLY A 589 -12.30 25.32 4.07
C GLY A 589 -10.84 25.22 4.52
N LYS A 590 -10.43 24.08 5.08
CA LYS A 590 -9.12 23.91 5.73
C LYS A 590 -7.98 23.62 4.76
N VAL A 591 -8.27 22.95 3.64
CA VAL A 591 -7.28 22.64 2.59
C VAL A 591 -7.72 23.32 1.31
N LYS A 592 -6.96 24.32 0.86
CA LYS A 592 -7.02 24.96 -0.44
C LYS A 592 -6.15 24.19 -1.42
N LEU A 593 -6.72 23.13 -1.99
CA LEU A 593 -6.14 22.46 -3.15
C LEU A 593 -6.21 23.42 -4.34
N THR A 594 -5.15 24.19 -4.54
CA THR A 594 -4.89 24.91 -5.77
C THR A 594 -4.40 23.86 -6.78
N ILE A 595 -5.29 22.98 -7.26
CA ILE A 595 -5.04 22.20 -8.49
C ILE A 595 -5.18 23.21 -9.62
N THR A 596 -4.15 24.03 -9.79
CA THR A 596 -4.18 25.17 -10.70
C THR A 596 -2.77 25.41 -11.21
N LEU A 597 -2.63 25.50 -12.54
CA LEU A 597 -1.45 26.08 -13.17
C LEU A 597 -1.10 27.37 -12.43
N ARG A 598 0.10 27.47 -11.86
CA ARG A 598 0.48 28.66 -11.10
C ARG A 598 0.57 29.85 -12.05
N LYS A 599 0.10 31.03 -11.62
CA LYS A 599 0.17 32.27 -12.41
C LYS A 599 1.59 32.63 -12.88
N GLN A 600 2.62 32.14 -12.17
CA GLN A 600 4.02 32.27 -12.60
C GLN A 600 4.38 31.36 -13.79
N ASP A 601 3.91 30.11 -13.80
CA ASP A 601 4.12 29.17 -14.91
C ASP A 601 3.30 29.60 -16.14
N MET A 602 2.08 30.11 -15.92
CA MET A 602 1.25 30.71 -16.97
C MET A 602 1.94 31.93 -17.61
N ARG A 603 2.52 32.83 -16.82
CA ARG A 603 3.29 33.99 -17.33
C ARG A 603 4.54 33.59 -18.11
N LYS A 604 5.23 32.51 -17.71
CA LYS A 604 6.38 31.96 -18.47
C LYS A 604 5.94 31.37 -19.82
N LEU A 605 4.83 30.65 -19.83
CA LEU A 605 4.19 30.12 -21.03
C LEU A 605 3.74 31.24 -21.98
N GLU A 606 3.12 32.29 -21.45
CA GLU A 606 2.69 33.47 -22.22
C GLU A 606 3.91 34.18 -22.83
N ALA A 607 4.98 34.38 -22.04
CA ALA A 607 6.20 35.01 -22.50
C ALA A 607 6.93 34.19 -23.57
N PHE A 608 6.97 32.86 -23.43
CA PHE A 608 7.52 31.96 -24.45
C PHE A 608 6.66 31.96 -25.72
N HIS A 609 5.34 31.88 -25.57
CA HIS A 609 4.42 31.88 -26.70
C HIS A 609 4.58 33.15 -27.55
N VAL A 610 4.62 34.31 -26.90
CA VAL A 610 4.83 35.61 -27.57
C VAL A 610 6.24 35.75 -28.17
N HIS A 611 7.27 35.16 -27.55
CA HIS A 611 8.62 35.11 -28.12
C HIS A 611 8.66 34.30 -29.42
N CYS A 612 8.00 33.14 -29.45
CA CYS A 612 7.88 32.29 -30.64
C CYS A 612 7.11 32.99 -31.76
N GLN A 613 6.01 33.69 -31.45
CA GLN A 613 5.27 34.46 -32.44
C GLN A 613 6.13 35.58 -33.07
N ARG A 614 6.93 36.29 -32.26
CA ARG A 614 7.85 37.31 -32.78
C ARG A 614 8.92 36.74 -33.68
N ARG A 615 9.49 35.59 -33.31
CA ARG A 615 10.52 34.92 -34.11
C ARG A 615 9.99 34.46 -35.46
N LEU A 616 8.76 33.91 -35.49
CA LEU A 616 8.08 33.50 -36.73
C LEU A 616 7.81 34.67 -37.68
N LEU A 617 7.49 35.84 -37.13
CA LEU A 617 7.29 37.06 -37.91
C LEU A 617 8.58 37.83 -38.19
N GLY A 618 9.75 37.32 -37.77
CA GLY A 618 11.04 37.98 -37.95
C GLY A 618 11.23 39.27 -37.15
N ILE A 619 10.40 39.52 -36.14
CA ILE A 619 10.38 40.76 -35.34
C ILE A 619 11.50 40.72 -34.30
N LYS A 620 12.47 41.62 -34.44
CA LYS A 620 13.57 41.82 -33.49
C LYS A 620 13.13 42.71 -32.35
N TRP A 621 13.86 42.64 -31.23
CA TRP A 621 13.56 43.48 -30.05
C TRP A 621 13.69 44.98 -30.35
N SER A 622 14.56 45.35 -31.30
CA SER A 622 14.74 46.72 -31.82
C SER A 622 13.55 47.28 -32.59
N ASP A 623 12.58 46.46 -32.96
CA ASP A 623 11.50 46.86 -33.86
C ASP A 623 10.31 47.47 -33.09
N PHE A 624 10.37 47.50 -31.75
CA PHE A 624 9.40 48.10 -30.81
C PHE A 624 7.91 47.80 -31.11
N VAL A 625 7.63 46.67 -31.75
CA VAL A 625 6.25 46.21 -32.02
C VAL A 625 5.60 45.74 -30.73
N ARG A 626 4.32 46.06 -30.49
CA ARG A 626 3.58 45.64 -29.28
C ARG A 626 3.06 44.19 -29.40
N ASN A 627 2.96 43.48 -28.28
CA ASN A 627 2.51 42.07 -28.23
C ASN A 627 1.12 41.85 -28.82
N THR A 628 0.21 42.83 -28.64
CA THR A 628 -1.15 42.77 -29.19
C THR A 628 -1.15 42.76 -30.72
N VAL A 629 -0.26 43.54 -31.34
CA VAL A 629 -0.10 43.59 -32.81
C VAL A 629 0.52 42.29 -33.34
N VAL A 630 1.41 41.66 -32.57
CA VAL A 630 1.97 40.34 -32.90
C VAL A 630 0.88 39.27 -32.93
N ALA A 631 0.00 39.23 -31.92
CA ALA A 631 -1.10 38.27 -31.85
C ALA A 631 -2.15 38.47 -32.98
N THR A 632 -2.48 39.72 -33.32
CA THR A 632 -3.41 40.00 -34.44
C THR A 632 -2.83 39.57 -35.79
N ARG A 633 -1.51 39.71 -35.99
CA ARG A 633 -0.86 39.31 -37.24
C ARG A 633 -0.73 37.79 -37.39
N THR A 634 -0.61 37.05 -36.29
CA THR A 634 -0.58 35.58 -36.31
C THR A 634 -1.97 34.96 -36.31
N GLY A 635 -3.01 35.70 -35.90
CA GLY A 635 -4.37 35.18 -35.76
C GLY A 635 -4.51 34.17 -34.62
N LEU A 636 -3.56 34.12 -33.68
CA LEU A 636 -3.55 33.18 -32.57
C LEU A 636 -3.97 33.87 -31.27
N GLU A 637 -4.86 33.21 -30.53
CA GLU A 637 -5.30 33.64 -29.20
C GLU A 637 -4.21 33.43 -28.13
N GLY A 638 -4.38 34.07 -26.97
CA GLY A 638 -3.47 33.91 -25.84
C GLY A 638 -3.40 32.47 -25.34
N ILE A 639 -2.23 32.03 -24.88
CA ILE A 639 -2.00 30.63 -24.49
C ILE A 639 -2.93 30.22 -23.33
N GLU A 640 -3.28 31.16 -22.44
CA GLU A 640 -4.22 30.96 -21.33
C GLU A 640 -5.65 30.63 -21.83
N VAL A 641 -6.09 31.28 -22.91
CA VAL A 641 -7.42 31.05 -23.51
C VAL A 641 -7.46 29.69 -24.19
N ILE A 642 -6.40 29.33 -24.93
CA ILE A 642 -6.27 28.01 -25.60
C ILE A 642 -6.28 26.87 -24.57
N ILE A 643 -5.59 27.05 -23.44
CA ILE A 643 -5.56 26.06 -22.35
C ILE A 643 -6.95 25.93 -21.71
N ASN A 644 -7.62 27.05 -21.42
CA ASN A 644 -8.96 27.03 -20.83
C ASN A 644 -9.99 26.38 -21.77
N HIS A 645 -9.97 26.67 -23.07
CA HIS A 645 -10.88 26.05 -24.03
C HIS A 645 -10.67 24.53 -24.13
N ARG A 646 -9.41 24.07 -24.08
CA ARG A 646 -9.06 22.64 -24.06
C ARG A 646 -9.45 21.98 -22.74
N CYS A 647 -9.35 22.67 -21.62
CA CYS A 647 -9.82 22.17 -20.32
C CYS A 647 -11.35 22.04 -20.27
N TRP A 648 -12.09 22.97 -20.90
CA TRP A 648 -13.55 22.93 -20.96
C TRP A 648 -14.04 21.79 -21.87
N ALA A 649 -13.35 21.53 -22.99
CA ALA A 649 -13.59 20.34 -23.83
C ALA A 649 -13.33 19.01 -23.10
N LEU A 650 -12.53 19.02 -22.02
CA LEU A 650 -12.13 17.84 -21.27
C LEU A 650 -13.17 17.35 -20.24
N PHE A 651 -14.23 18.11 -19.96
CA PHE A 651 -15.26 17.75 -18.97
C PHE A 651 -16.66 17.43 -19.54
N GLY A 652 -16.85 17.48 -20.87
CA GLY A 652 -18.03 17.00 -21.64
C GLY A 652 -19.32 17.82 -21.41
N HIS A 653 -19.96 18.43 -22.41
CA HIS A 653 -20.30 17.99 -23.77
C HIS A 653 -20.08 19.12 -24.81
N ILE A 654 -19.67 18.71 -26.02
CA ILE A 654 -19.59 19.46 -27.31
C ILE A 654 -18.75 20.75 -27.29
#